data_AF-A0A096ZG21-F1
#
_entry.id   AF-A0A096ZG21-F1
#
_cell.length_a   1.000
_cell.length_b   1.000
_cell.length_c   1.000
_cell.angle_alpha   90.00
_cell.angle_beta   90.00
_cell.angle_gamma   90.00
#
_symmetry.space_group_name_H-M   'P 1'
#
loop_
_entity.id
_entity.type
_entity.pdbx_description
1 polymer ?
#
loop_
_entity_poly.entity_id
_entity_poly.type
_entity_poly.pdbx_seq_one_letter_code
_entity_poly.pdbx_strand_id
1 'polypeptide(L)'
;MHGLLLAGLLALPLNVLAHPTESHSSGISRRAIDITSYRLPQISKYTKSDAVPKQDDESFTTSSTGDDNVSSGDYVTTATDWLKKTLPKATYRLVNDHYIGDSGIGHVHFRQTAHGIDIDNTDFNVNIGRDGKVFSFGNSFYDGEIPKANPMVKRDFSDPVNALQGAIQTLNLPVTAKPENVKAKPVEGKENFKFEGTSGAFSDPKAQLVYLQKDGGLVLSWKVETDIGDNWLLTYVDANKNDKVHSVVDYVSAAEYKVYPWGINDPTEGNRTSIHLPWFKTLSTDWHIDGKGWYSTTRGNNAIAQENPTGGPEYENNYRPKSPLFIFKYPYSEAMTPPSSYRDASITQLFYTTNVYHDVLYILGFNEKAGNFQVNNWNKGGVGGDFAILNSQDGSGVNNANFATPPDGQPGRMRMYTWNASTPERDGCFEAGIVIHEYTHGVSNRLTGGPANSRCLAALESGGMGEGWSDFFATAIRLKAGDTRATDYTMGEWASNRPNGIRKYRYSTNLTTNPHMYVDADGLTSVHAIGTIWASMLYELLWNLIDKHGKGNVTKVRPVLKNGVPTDGRHLAMKLVLDGMALQPCLPNFVQARDAILDADKVLTQGSNKCEIWKAFAKRGLGVGAVFNPSKRTGSNELPAGC
;
A
#
# COMPACT_ATOMS: atom_id res chain seq x y z
N MET A 1 47.83 -1.53 58.99
CA MET A 1 49.18 -1.62 58.38
C MET A 1 49.13 -2.70 57.30
N HIS A 2 49.59 -2.37 56.08
CA HIS A 2 50.11 -3.25 54.99
C HIS A 2 49.37 -4.58 54.70
N GLY A 3 48.92 -4.95 53.50
CA GLY A 3 49.40 -4.68 52.15
C GLY A 3 49.57 -6.02 51.39
N LEU A 4 49.05 -6.09 50.15
CA LEU A 4 49.40 -6.98 49.02
C LEU A 4 49.25 -8.54 49.06
N LEU A 5 48.38 -9.04 48.15
CA LEU A 5 48.68 -9.85 46.93
C LEU A 5 49.76 -10.97 46.99
N LEU A 6 49.38 -12.24 46.74
CA LEU A 6 49.69 -13.03 45.51
C LEU A 6 49.28 -14.53 45.57
N ALA A 7 48.68 -14.99 44.46
CA ALA A 7 48.81 -16.27 43.73
C ALA A 7 48.78 -17.67 44.41
N GLY A 8 47.96 -18.56 43.82
CA GLY A 8 48.08 -20.02 43.90
C GLY A 8 47.33 -20.74 42.76
N LEU A 9 48.07 -21.38 41.85
CA LEU A 9 47.67 -22.19 40.70
C LEU A 9 47.09 -23.58 41.07
N LEU A 10 46.31 -24.22 40.18
CA LEU A 10 46.64 -25.54 39.56
C LEU A 10 45.55 -26.12 38.60
N ALA A 11 46.06 -26.64 37.46
CA ALA A 11 45.67 -27.83 36.67
C ALA A 11 44.53 -27.83 35.60
N LEU A 12 44.94 -28.10 34.35
CA LEU A 12 44.23 -28.69 33.18
C LEU A 12 44.12 -30.24 33.34
N PRO A 13 43.34 -31.07 32.55
CA PRO A 13 43.04 -30.95 31.10
C PRO A 13 41.69 -31.52 30.50
N LEU A 14 41.47 -31.26 29.20
CA LEU A 14 40.82 -32.03 28.09
C LEU A 14 39.28 -32.37 28.02
N ASN A 15 38.66 -31.78 26.98
CA ASN A 15 37.70 -32.31 25.95
C ASN A 15 36.46 -33.15 26.32
N VAL A 16 35.25 -32.64 25.98
CA VAL A 16 34.16 -33.38 25.32
C VAL A 16 33.33 -32.45 24.39
N LEU A 17 33.41 -32.75 23.09
CA LEU A 17 32.41 -32.70 21.99
C LEU A 17 31.30 -31.64 21.98
N ALA A 18 31.35 -30.76 20.97
CA ALA A 18 30.21 -30.01 20.46
C ALA A 18 29.95 -30.36 18.99
N HIS A 19 28.69 -30.62 18.65
CA HIS A 19 27.95 -30.28 17.41
C HIS A 19 26.60 -31.06 17.39
N PRO A 20 25.54 -30.61 16.70
CA PRO A 20 25.11 -29.25 16.37
C PRO A 20 23.62 -29.01 16.76
N THR A 21 23.25 -27.80 17.14
CA THR A 21 21.84 -27.37 17.15
C THR A 21 21.50 -26.70 15.82
N GLU A 22 20.54 -27.26 15.10
CA GLU A 22 19.97 -26.66 13.89
C GLU A 22 19.37 -25.30 14.23
N SER A 23 19.96 -24.24 13.69
CA SER A 23 19.33 -22.93 13.66
C SER A 23 18.30 -22.91 12.53
N HIS A 24 17.02 -23.01 12.86
CA HIS A 24 15.98 -22.48 11.99
C HIS A 24 16.12 -20.95 11.94
N SER A 25 16.80 -20.42 10.94
CA SER A 25 16.78 -18.98 10.67
C SER A 25 15.45 -18.62 10.04
N SER A 26 14.65 -17.93 10.83
CA SER A 26 13.65 -16.96 10.42
C SER A 26 14.00 -16.26 9.10
N GLY A 27 13.08 -16.31 8.14
CA GLY A 27 13.18 -15.59 6.88
C GLY A 27 13.35 -14.09 7.14
N ILE A 28 14.53 -13.59 6.86
CA ILE A 28 14.89 -12.17 6.94
C ILE A 28 14.05 -11.41 5.92
N SER A 29 13.19 -10.51 6.40
CA SER A 29 12.58 -9.45 5.59
C SER A 29 13.67 -8.71 4.84
N ARG A 30 13.63 -8.70 3.50
CA ARG A 30 14.57 -7.97 2.65
C ARG A 30 14.56 -6.49 3.06
N ARG A 31 15.73 -5.92 3.37
CA ARG A 31 15.89 -4.48 3.64
C ARG A 31 15.48 -3.71 2.38
N ALA A 32 14.69 -2.65 2.55
CA ALA A 32 14.51 -1.64 1.50
C ALA A 32 15.87 -1.03 1.15
N ILE A 33 16.20 -0.97 -0.14
CA ILE A 33 17.46 -0.39 -0.63
C ILE A 33 17.32 1.14 -0.56
N ASP A 34 18.13 1.81 0.27
CA ASP A 34 18.14 3.27 0.34
C ASP A 34 19.03 3.85 -0.77
N ILE A 35 18.38 4.33 -1.83
CA ILE A 35 19.04 4.93 -2.99
C ILE A 35 18.97 6.46 -3.01
N THR A 36 18.44 7.09 -1.95
CA THR A 36 18.09 8.52 -1.97
C THR A 36 19.29 9.44 -2.13
N SER A 37 20.45 9.05 -1.59
CA SER A 37 21.72 9.78 -1.72
C SER A 37 22.39 9.64 -3.10
N TYR A 38 21.90 8.73 -3.96
CA TYR A 38 22.51 8.40 -5.25
C TYR A 38 21.73 8.97 -6.45
N ARG A 39 20.87 9.97 -6.26
CA ARG A 39 20.08 10.50 -7.37
C ARG A 39 20.92 11.18 -8.45
N LEU A 40 20.41 11.12 -9.67
CA LEU A 40 20.93 11.93 -10.77
C LEU A 40 20.63 13.42 -10.52
N PRO A 41 21.53 14.33 -10.94
CA PRO A 41 21.29 15.76 -10.82
C PRO A 41 20.25 16.26 -11.84
N GLN A 42 19.57 17.36 -11.52
CA GLN A 42 18.73 18.08 -12.48
C GLN A 42 19.63 18.95 -13.38
N ILE A 43 19.80 18.57 -14.64
CA ILE A 43 20.72 19.22 -15.59
C ILE A 43 20.05 19.71 -16.87
N SER A 44 18.79 19.33 -17.11
CA SER A 44 18.08 19.63 -18.35
C SER A 44 17.55 21.07 -18.41
N LYS A 45 17.64 21.67 -19.60
CA LYS A 45 17.01 22.95 -19.96
C LYS A 45 15.96 22.70 -21.05
N TYR A 46 14.88 23.48 -21.06
CA TYR A 46 13.82 23.40 -22.07
C TYR A 46 13.56 24.75 -22.71
N THR A 47 13.49 24.77 -24.04
CA THR A 47 13.11 25.94 -24.84
C THR A 47 11.73 25.71 -25.44
N LYS A 48 10.74 26.45 -24.93
CA LYS A 48 9.35 26.45 -25.42
C LYS A 48 9.24 27.13 -26.79
N SER A 49 8.14 26.87 -27.49
CA SER A 49 7.88 27.33 -28.87
C SER A 49 8.14 28.81 -29.13
N ASP A 50 7.62 29.69 -28.29
CA ASP A 50 7.74 31.13 -28.52
C ASP A 50 9.18 31.66 -28.31
N ALA A 51 10.04 30.84 -27.70
CA ALA A 51 11.45 31.13 -27.45
C ALA A 51 12.37 30.46 -28.49
N VAL A 52 11.84 29.68 -29.43
CA VAL A 52 12.61 29.14 -30.55
C VAL A 52 12.88 30.29 -31.53
N PRO A 53 14.15 30.56 -31.90
CA PRO A 53 14.48 31.58 -32.90
C PRO A 53 13.69 31.37 -34.20
N LYS A 54 13.22 32.48 -34.80
CA LYS A 54 12.51 32.43 -36.09
C LYS A 54 13.36 31.69 -37.13
N GLN A 55 12.75 30.72 -37.79
CA GLN A 55 13.35 29.94 -38.87
C GLN A 55 12.92 30.57 -40.19
N ASP A 56 13.88 30.93 -41.05
CA ASP A 56 13.63 31.48 -42.38
C ASP A 56 12.76 30.52 -43.20
N ASP A 57 11.95 31.04 -44.12
CA ASP A 57 11.01 30.24 -44.93
C ASP A 57 11.70 29.34 -45.98
N GLU A 58 13.04 29.25 -45.98
CA GLU A 58 13.81 28.26 -46.77
C GLU A 58 13.85 26.87 -46.11
N SER A 59 12.90 26.54 -45.25
CA SER A 59 12.72 25.18 -44.73
C SER A 59 11.74 24.39 -45.60
N PHE A 60 12.29 23.45 -46.37
CA PHE A 60 11.67 22.29 -47.04
C PHE A 60 10.14 22.37 -47.28
N THR A 61 9.78 22.69 -48.53
CA THR A 61 8.39 22.66 -49.00
C THR A 61 7.81 21.26 -48.89
N THR A 62 6.73 21.15 -48.13
CA THR A 62 5.76 20.05 -48.19
C THR A 62 5.31 19.88 -49.64
N SER A 63 5.56 18.71 -50.24
CA SER A 63 4.94 18.39 -51.52
C SER A 63 3.43 18.33 -51.33
N SER A 64 2.74 19.26 -51.99
CA SER A 64 1.31 19.49 -51.93
C SER A 64 0.57 18.41 -52.72
N THR A 65 0.44 17.21 -52.15
CA THR A 65 -0.57 16.24 -52.56
C THR A 65 -1.06 15.52 -51.31
N GLY A 66 -2.05 16.10 -50.64
CA GLY A 66 -3.17 15.42 -49.98
C GLY A 66 -2.99 14.18 -49.09
N ASP A 67 -1.77 13.81 -48.70
CA ASP A 67 -1.49 12.69 -47.78
C ASP A 67 -0.78 13.24 -46.55
N ASP A 68 -1.45 13.12 -45.40
CA ASP A 68 -1.03 13.51 -44.05
C ASP A 68 0.13 12.66 -43.51
N ASN A 69 1.26 12.63 -44.21
CA ASN A 69 2.47 11.96 -43.75
C ASN A 69 3.68 12.87 -43.93
N VAL A 70 4.15 13.46 -42.84
CA VAL A 70 5.52 13.95 -42.74
C VAL A 70 6.43 12.73 -42.99
N SER A 71 7.08 12.70 -44.15
CA SER A 71 7.97 11.59 -44.52
C SER A 71 9.08 11.46 -43.47
N SER A 72 9.42 10.21 -43.12
CA SER A 72 10.39 9.86 -42.08
C SER A 72 11.78 10.47 -42.26
N GLY A 73 12.11 10.99 -43.45
CA GLY A 73 13.39 11.61 -43.74
C GLY A 73 13.49 13.09 -43.36
N ASP A 74 12.39 13.83 -43.28
CA ASP A 74 12.45 15.31 -43.27
C ASP A 74 12.56 15.91 -41.86
N TYR A 75 11.71 15.44 -40.93
CA TYR A 75 11.71 15.95 -39.56
C TYR A 75 12.95 15.54 -38.75
N VAL A 76 13.48 14.34 -39.01
CA VAL A 76 14.73 13.86 -38.38
C VAL A 76 15.92 14.68 -38.89
N THR A 77 15.94 15.01 -40.17
CA THR A 77 16.98 15.86 -40.77
C THR A 77 16.95 17.26 -40.17
N THR A 78 15.75 17.87 -40.11
CA THR A 78 15.55 19.18 -39.48
C THR A 78 16.01 19.21 -38.03
N ALA A 79 15.63 18.20 -37.25
CA ALA A 79 16.07 18.06 -35.86
C ALA A 79 17.60 17.90 -35.75
N THR A 80 18.20 17.12 -36.65
CA THR A 80 19.65 16.88 -36.68
C THR A 80 20.42 18.15 -37.00
N ASP A 81 19.97 18.93 -37.98
CA ASP A 81 20.62 20.17 -38.37
C ASP A 81 20.43 21.27 -37.32
N TRP A 82 19.27 21.29 -36.65
CA TRP A 82 19.05 22.14 -35.49
C TRP A 82 20.05 21.87 -34.37
N LEU A 83 20.28 20.59 -34.04
CA LEU A 83 21.25 20.21 -33.03
C LEU A 83 22.67 20.60 -33.44
N LYS A 84 23.09 20.36 -34.70
CA LYS A 84 24.41 20.80 -35.21
C LYS A 84 24.60 22.31 -35.08
N LYS A 85 23.58 23.09 -35.41
CA LYS A 85 23.61 24.56 -35.28
C LYS A 85 23.71 25.00 -33.83
N THR A 86 22.98 24.32 -32.94
CA THR A 86 22.92 24.68 -31.52
C THR A 86 24.20 24.29 -30.77
N LEU A 87 24.75 23.10 -31.05
CA LEU A 87 25.91 22.53 -30.37
C LEU A 87 26.92 21.97 -31.39
N PRO A 88 27.61 22.82 -32.16
CA PRO A 88 28.46 22.39 -33.28
C PRO A 88 29.69 21.57 -32.87
N LYS A 89 30.07 21.62 -31.59
CA LYS A 89 31.21 20.89 -31.03
C LYS A 89 30.81 19.57 -30.34
N ALA A 90 29.51 19.32 -30.17
CA ALA A 90 29.06 18.12 -29.50
C ALA A 90 29.20 16.91 -30.44
N THR A 91 29.70 15.80 -29.90
CA THR A 91 29.59 14.49 -30.52
C THR A 91 28.35 13.79 -29.99
N TYR A 92 27.57 13.15 -30.87
CA TYR A 92 26.27 12.57 -30.52
C TYR A 92 25.89 11.47 -31.51
N ARG A 93 24.90 10.67 -31.13
CA ARG A 93 24.21 9.74 -32.01
C ARG A 93 22.71 9.99 -31.97
N LEU A 94 22.03 9.74 -33.09
CA LEU A 94 20.58 9.65 -33.12
C LEU A 94 20.15 8.43 -32.29
N VAL A 95 19.07 8.58 -31.52
CA VAL A 95 18.40 7.46 -30.86
C VAL A 95 17.34 6.92 -31.82
N ASN A 96 17.32 5.61 -32.02
CA ASN A 96 16.42 4.93 -32.96
C ASN A 96 15.01 4.74 -32.37
N ASP A 97 14.46 5.79 -31.77
CA ASP A 97 13.15 5.82 -31.12
C ASP A 97 12.30 7.03 -31.55
N HIS A 98 12.70 7.72 -32.62
CA HIS A 98 11.98 8.88 -33.13
C HIS A 98 10.64 8.49 -33.74
N TYR A 99 9.62 9.34 -33.56
CA TYR A 99 8.25 9.06 -34.00
C TYR A 99 7.48 10.35 -34.24
N ILE A 100 6.32 10.25 -34.89
CA ILE A 100 5.33 11.34 -34.96
C ILE A 100 4.18 10.95 -34.04
N GLY A 101 3.87 11.79 -33.05
CA GLY A 101 2.74 11.55 -32.15
C GLY A 101 1.40 11.87 -32.82
N ASP A 102 0.29 11.46 -32.20
CA ASP A 102 -1.08 11.73 -32.68
C ASP A 102 -1.40 13.22 -32.81
N SER A 103 -0.64 14.08 -32.12
CA SER A 103 -0.69 15.53 -32.26
C SER A 103 -0.12 16.04 -33.59
N GLY A 104 0.50 15.19 -34.39
CA GLY A 104 1.25 15.55 -35.60
C GLY A 104 2.62 16.17 -35.32
N ILE A 105 3.13 16.06 -34.08
CA ILE A 105 4.46 16.54 -33.70
C ILE A 105 5.47 15.42 -33.87
N GLY A 106 6.56 15.68 -34.60
CA GLY A 106 7.71 14.78 -34.70
C GLY A 106 8.61 14.89 -33.48
N HIS A 107 8.97 13.77 -32.87
CA HIS A 107 9.85 13.69 -31.70
C HIS A 107 11.15 13.02 -32.09
N VAL A 108 12.29 13.70 -31.90
CA VAL A 108 13.62 13.21 -32.25
C VAL A 108 14.55 13.35 -31.06
N HIS A 109 15.22 12.27 -30.66
CA HIS A 109 16.12 12.24 -29.52
C HIS A 109 17.55 11.96 -29.96
N PHE A 110 18.50 12.66 -29.35
CA PHE A 110 19.93 12.46 -29.55
C PHE A 110 20.60 12.20 -28.21
N ARG A 111 21.53 11.25 -28.21
CA ARG A 111 22.37 10.92 -27.05
C ARG A 111 23.75 11.51 -27.26
N GLN A 112 24.26 12.28 -26.31
CA GLN A 112 25.63 12.79 -26.39
C GLN A 112 26.60 11.62 -26.25
N THR A 113 27.70 11.68 -26.99
CA THR A 113 28.78 10.70 -26.90
C THR A 113 30.10 11.42 -26.62
N ALA A 114 31.03 10.74 -25.96
CA ALA A 114 32.42 11.16 -25.82
C ALA A 114 33.29 9.93 -26.10
N HIS A 115 34.27 10.05 -27.01
CA HIS A 115 35.11 8.92 -27.44
C HIS A 115 34.32 7.71 -27.99
N GLY A 116 33.11 7.97 -28.49
CA GLY A 116 32.20 6.93 -28.95
C GLY A 116 31.55 6.10 -27.85
N ILE A 117 31.59 6.57 -26.60
CA ILE A 117 30.84 6.07 -25.43
C ILE A 117 29.70 7.06 -25.14
N ASP A 118 28.53 6.56 -24.76
CA ASP A 118 27.40 7.42 -24.38
C ASP A 118 27.68 8.18 -23.08
N ILE A 119 27.25 9.45 -23.01
CA ILE A 119 27.10 10.17 -21.74
C ILE A 119 25.64 9.95 -21.30
N ASP A 120 25.43 8.99 -20.41
CA ASP A 120 24.16 8.26 -20.30
C ASP A 120 22.99 9.08 -19.73
N ASN A 121 23.28 10.09 -18.91
CA ASN A 121 22.26 10.98 -18.34
C ASN A 121 22.07 12.28 -19.13
N THR A 122 22.52 12.34 -20.38
CA THR A 122 22.45 13.54 -21.22
C THR A 122 21.73 13.25 -22.54
N ASP A 123 20.74 14.06 -22.86
CA ASP A 123 19.90 13.92 -24.04
C ASP A 123 19.63 15.31 -24.64
N PHE A 124 19.44 15.32 -25.96
CA PHE A 124 18.92 16.49 -26.67
C PHE A 124 17.70 16.04 -27.44
N ASN A 125 16.54 16.59 -27.11
CA ASN A 125 15.29 16.22 -27.73
C ASN A 125 14.77 17.40 -28.55
N VAL A 126 14.37 17.14 -29.80
CA VAL A 126 13.82 18.16 -30.70
C VAL A 126 12.43 17.74 -31.11
N ASN A 127 11.47 18.63 -30.92
CA ASN A 127 10.09 18.46 -31.32
C ASN A 127 9.85 19.29 -32.58
N ILE A 128 9.37 18.65 -33.65
CA ILE A 128 9.12 19.25 -34.97
C ILE A 128 7.62 19.46 -35.15
N GLY A 129 7.22 20.68 -35.48
CA GLY A 129 5.84 21.04 -35.75
C GLY A 129 5.31 20.44 -37.04
N ARG A 130 3.99 20.51 -37.22
CA ARG A 130 3.31 20.07 -38.46
C ARG A 130 3.76 20.83 -39.71
N ASP A 131 4.32 22.02 -39.50
CA ASP A 131 4.92 22.88 -40.53
C ASP A 131 6.35 22.44 -40.91
N GLY A 132 6.86 21.35 -40.33
CA GLY A 132 8.21 20.86 -40.55
C GLY A 132 9.29 21.66 -39.81
N LYS A 133 8.94 22.70 -39.04
CA LYS A 133 9.89 23.57 -38.33
C LYS A 133 10.11 23.08 -36.90
N VAL A 134 11.23 23.46 -36.29
CA VAL A 134 11.47 23.16 -34.87
C VAL A 134 10.43 23.88 -34.00
N PHE A 135 9.61 23.11 -33.29
CA PHE A 135 8.56 23.60 -32.41
C PHE A 135 9.07 23.82 -30.99
N SER A 136 9.89 22.92 -30.45
CA SER A 136 10.54 23.09 -29.15
C SER A 136 11.72 22.14 -29.01
N PHE A 137 12.60 22.38 -28.05
CA PHE A 137 13.68 21.44 -27.77
C PHE A 137 14.10 21.45 -26.30
N GLY A 138 14.60 20.31 -25.84
CA GLY A 138 15.27 20.18 -24.55
C GLY A 138 16.74 19.80 -24.73
N ASN A 139 17.56 20.21 -23.78
CA ASN A 139 19.00 19.99 -23.81
C ASN A 139 19.54 19.71 -22.41
N SER A 140 20.16 18.55 -22.23
CA SER A 140 21.01 18.23 -21.08
C SER A 140 22.43 17.80 -21.48
N PHE A 141 22.85 18.05 -22.72
CA PHE A 141 24.23 17.78 -23.15
C PHE A 141 25.22 18.55 -22.26
N TYR A 142 26.27 17.85 -21.85
CA TYR A 142 27.40 18.41 -21.13
C TYR A 142 28.18 19.36 -22.04
N ASP A 143 28.38 20.59 -21.58
CA ASP A 143 29.05 21.68 -22.30
C ASP A 143 30.48 21.97 -21.81
N GLY A 144 30.95 21.23 -20.79
CA GLY A 144 32.31 21.34 -20.27
C GLY A 144 33.37 20.57 -21.08
N GLU A 145 34.59 20.52 -20.56
CA GLU A 145 35.72 19.88 -21.25
C GLU A 145 35.57 18.34 -21.26
N ILE A 146 35.60 17.73 -22.45
CA ILE A 146 35.63 16.27 -22.62
C ILE A 146 37.01 15.74 -22.18
N PRO A 147 37.08 14.63 -21.41
CA PRO A 147 38.36 14.06 -20.99
C PRO A 147 39.31 13.83 -22.17
N LYS A 148 40.57 14.32 -22.08
CA LYS A 148 41.55 14.18 -23.18
C LYS A 148 41.96 12.74 -23.44
N ALA A 149 42.06 11.93 -22.38
CA ALA A 149 42.39 10.53 -22.49
C ALA A 149 41.18 9.74 -23.00
N ASN A 150 41.36 9.02 -24.10
CA ASN A 150 40.33 8.13 -24.64
C ASN A 150 40.40 6.77 -23.90
N PRO A 151 39.39 6.42 -23.08
CA PRO A 151 39.39 5.17 -22.33
C PRO A 151 39.32 3.94 -23.25
N MET A 152 38.77 4.07 -24.45
CA MET A 152 38.73 2.98 -25.43
C MET A 152 40.11 2.61 -25.99
N VAL A 153 41.09 3.53 -25.90
CA VAL A 153 42.48 3.28 -26.29
C VAL A 153 43.31 2.86 -25.09
N LYS A 154 43.20 3.61 -23.98
CA LYS A 154 44.01 3.39 -22.78
C LYS A 154 43.61 2.14 -22.01
N ARG A 155 42.32 1.79 -22.03
CA ARG A 155 41.71 0.64 -21.34
C ARG A 155 42.06 0.58 -19.85
N ASP A 156 42.14 1.74 -19.21
CA ASP A 156 42.45 1.89 -17.79
C ASP A 156 41.20 1.86 -16.90
N PHE A 157 40.26 0.97 -17.23
CA PHE A 157 39.07 0.67 -16.46
C PHE A 157 39.05 -0.79 -16.02
N SER A 158 38.37 -1.05 -14.91
CA SER A 158 38.34 -2.37 -14.28
C SER A 158 37.29 -3.29 -14.92
N ASP A 159 37.43 -4.59 -14.66
CA ASP A 159 36.51 -5.63 -15.16
C ASP A 159 35.05 -5.36 -14.70
N PRO A 160 34.06 -5.44 -15.62
CA PRO A 160 32.65 -5.18 -15.29
C PRO A 160 32.09 -6.12 -14.20
N VAL A 161 32.64 -7.32 -14.00
CA VAL A 161 32.25 -8.22 -12.90
C VAL A 161 32.52 -7.57 -11.55
N ASN A 162 33.62 -6.83 -11.42
CA ASN A 162 33.93 -6.12 -10.18
C ASN A 162 32.91 -4.99 -9.92
N ALA A 163 32.45 -4.30 -10.97
CA ALA A 163 31.41 -3.29 -10.84
C ALA A 163 30.07 -3.90 -10.40
N LEU A 164 29.69 -5.07 -10.94
CA LEU A 164 28.52 -5.81 -10.46
C LEU A 164 28.64 -6.16 -8.97
N GLN A 165 29.81 -6.62 -8.53
CA GLN A 165 30.06 -6.89 -7.11
C GLN A 165 29.98 -5.65 -6.25
N GLY A 166 30.53 -4.54 -6.74
CA GLY A 166 30.42 -3.22 -6.15
C GLY A 166 28.98 -2.79 -5.92
N ALA A 167 28.14 -2.88 -6.95
CA ALA A 167 26.72 -2.59 -6.86
C ALA A 167 26.03 -3.50 -5.83
N ILE A 168 26.31 -4.80 -5.85
CA ILE A 168 25.74 -5.78 -4.91
C ILE A 168 26.10 -5.45 -3.47
N GLN A 169 27.37 -5.14 -3.20
CA GLN A 169 27.85 -4.86 -1.85
C GLN A 169 27.37 -3.51 -1.34
N THR A 170 27.53 -2.45 -2.13
CA THR A 170 27.19 -1.08 -1.73
C THR A 170 25.69 -0.89 -1.53
N LEU A 171 24.87 -1.53 -2.36
CA LEU A 171 23.41 -1.44 -2.27
C LEU A 171 22.78 -2.63 -1.52
N ASN A 172 23.58 -3.58 -1.06
CA ASN A 172 23.13 -4.82 -0.40
C ASN A 172 22.06 -5.55 -1.23
N LEU A 173 22.32 -5.72 -2.54
CA LEU A 173 21.38 -6.34 -3.47
C LEU A 173 21.23 -7.85 -3.19
N PRO A 174 20.02 -8.43 -3.35
CA PRO A 174 19.79 -9.86 -3.18
C PRO A 174 20.25 -10.68 -4.40
N VAL A 175 21.41 -10.33 -4.97
CA VAL A 175 22.01 -10.99 -6.13
C VAL A 175 23.31 -11.64 -5.67
N THR A 176 23.48 -12.92 -6.02
CA THR A 176 24.72 -13.66 -5.77
C THR A 176 25.55 -13.69 -7.05
N ALA A 177 26.76 -13.12 -6.98
CA ALA A 177 27.71 -13.04 -8.09
C ALA A 177 29.12 -13.38 -7.60
N LYS A 178 29.40 -14.69 -7.43
CA LYS A 178 30.73 -15.15 -7.03
C LYS A 178 31.71 -14.97 -8.20
N PRO A 179 32.84 -14.27 -8.03
CA PRO A 179 33.69 -13.88 -9.15
C PRO A 179 34.22 -15.08 -9.96
N GLU A 180 34.46 -16.22 -9.30
CA GLU A 180 34.90 -17.46 -9.95
C GLU A 180 33.84 -18.11 -10.87
N ASN A 181 32.56 -17.76 -10.69
CA ASN A 181 31.44 -18.38 -11.40
C ASN A 181 30.77 -17.43 -12.42
N VAL A 182 31.01 -16.13 -12.31
CA VAL A 182 30.38 -15.12 -13.16
C VAL A 182 31.20 -14.92 -14.43
N LYS A 183 30.52 -14.98 -15.58
CA LYS A 183 31.13 -14.71 -16.88
C LYS A 183 30.49 -13.48 -17.51
N ALA A 184 31.30 -12.45 -17.79
CA ALA A 184 30.88 -11.32 -18.60
C ALA A 184 30.95 -11.70 -20.09
N LYS A 185 29.79 -11.86 -20.73
CA LYS A 185 29.69 -12.12 -22.17
C LYS A 185 29.40 -10.82 -22.92
N PRO A 186 30.21 -10.44 -23.92
CA PRO A 186 29.90 -9.32 -24.77
C PRO A 186 28.54 -9.49 -25.45
N VAL A 187 27.78 -8.41 -25.50
CA VAL A 187 26.53 -8.29 -26.27
C VAL A 187 26.65 -7.12 -27.24
N GLU A 188 25.61 -6.90 -28.06
CA GLU A 188 25.62 -5.79 -29.02
C GLU A 188 25.88 -4.44 -28.35
N GLY A 189 26.77 -3.65 -28.94
CA GLY A 189 27.24 -2.37 -28.39
C GLY A 189 28.71 -2.41 -27.95
N LYS A 190 29.27 -1.23 -27.69
CA LYS A 190 30.67 -1.10 -27.23
C LYS A 190 30.73 -1.29 -25.72
N GLU A 191 31.65 -2.14 -25.28
CA GLU A 191 31.89 -2.44 -23.86
C GLU A 191 30.56 -2.69 -23.11
N ASN A 192 29.72 -3.54 -23.72
CA ASN A 192 28.41 -3.92 -23.23
C ASN A 192 28.39 -5.42 -23.00
N PHE A 193 27.99 -5.84 -21.79
CA PHE A 193 28.12 -7.20 -21.31
C PHE A 193 26.85 -7.67 -20.63
N LYS A 194 26.56 -8.95 -20.80
CA LYS A 194 25.60 -9.70 -19.99
C LYS A 194 26.37 -10.63 -19.05
N PHE A 195 25.99 -10.68 -17.78
CA PHE A 195 26.60 -11.57 -16.80
C PHE A 195 25.83 -12.88 -16.72
N GLU A 196 26.53 -13.99 -16.93
CA GLU A 196 25.99 -15.33 -16.69
C GLU A 196 26.58 -15.91 -15.41
N GLY A 197 25.87 -16.85 -14.77
CA GLY A 197 26.32 -17.51 -13.54
C GLY A 197 25.96 -16.74 -12.25
N THR A 198 25.11 -15.72 -12.35
CA THR A 198 24.49 -15.03 -11.21
C THR A 198 23.21 -15.74 -10.76
N SER A 199 22.79 -15.53 -9.51
CA SER A 199 21.47 -15.96 -9.02
C SER A 199 20.81 -14.88 -8.17
N GLY A 200 19.48 -14.92 -8.03
CA GLY A 200 18.70 -13.97 -7.23
C GLY A 200 18.12 -12.78 -8.00
N ALA A 201 18.68 -12.45 -9.18
CA ALA A 201 18.05 -11.58 -10.17
C ALA A 201 17.05 -12.34 -11.04
N PHE A 202 15.99 -11.68 -11.52
CA PHE A 202 14.97 -12.26 -12.41
C PHE A 202 15.46 -12.41 -13.85
N SER A 203 16.41 -11.58 -14.26
CA SER A 203 17.14 -11.71 -15.52
C SER A 203 18.64 -11.61 -15.27
N ASP A 204 19.44 -12.15 -16.19
CA ASP A 204 20.89 -11.97 -16.21
C ASP A 204 21.23 -10.46 -16.11
N PRO A 205 21.98 -10.02 -15.08
CA PRO A 205 22.42 -8.64 -14.97
C PRO A 205 23.26 -8.21 -16.18
N LYS A 206 23.32 -6.91 -16.45
CA LYS A 206 24.12 -6.35 -17.55
C LYS A 206 25.03 -5.25 -17.06
N ALA A 207 26.10 -4.98 -17.80
CA ALA A 207 26.95 -3.81 -17.59
C ALA A 207 27.32 -3.17 -18.92
N GLN A 208 27.22 -1.84 -18.98
CA GLN A 208 27.68 -1.05 -20.11
C GLN A 208 28.63 0.04 -19.63
N LEU A 209 29.79 0.19 -20.28
CA LEU A 209 30.68 1.31 -20.00
C LEU A 209 30.08 2.60 -20.55
N VAL A 210 29.91 3.60 -19.69
CA VAL A 210 29.30 4.89 -20.01
C VAL A 210 30.06 6.03 -19.35
N TYR A 211 29.84 7.25 -19.83
CA TYR A 211 30.11 8.45 -19.05
C TYR A 211 28.85 8.87 -18.30
N LEU A 212 29.02 9.47 -17.13
CA LEU A 212 27.96 10.09 -16.36
C LEU A 212 28.33 11.55 -16.06
N GLN A 213 27.45 12.50 -16.37
CA GLN A 213 27.60 13.88 -15.95
C GLN A 213 27.24 14.01 -14.47
N LYS A 214 28.22 14.36 -13.63
CA LYS A 214 28.07 14.50 -12.19
C LYS A 214 29.04 15.56 -11.65
N ASP A 215 28.60 16.35 -10.68
CA ASP A 215 29.40 17.36 -9.98
C ASP A 215 30.12 18.34 -10.93
N GLY A 216 29.48 18.69 -12.06
CA GLY A 216 30.02 19.60 -13.06
C GLY A 216 31.07 18.99 -14.00
N GLY A 217 31.31 17.68 -13.95
CA GLY A 217 32.24 16.97 -14.83
C GLY A 217 31.67 15.66 -15.37
N LEU A 218 32.49 14.92 -16.12
CA LEU A 218 32.18 13.57 -16.57
C LEU A 218 32.98 12.54 -15.78
N VAL A 219 32.29 11.53 -15.25
CA VAL A 219 32.91 10.35 -14.63
C VAL A 219 32.70 9.13 -15.52
N LEU A 220 33.74 8.34 -15.73
CA LEU A 220 33.63 7.06 -16.43
C LEU A 220 33.03 6.02 -15.47
N SER A 221 32.01 5.30 -15.90
CA SER A 221 31.25 4.40 -15.04
C SER A 221 30.78 3.16 -15.77
N TRP A 222 30.68 2.06 -15.03
CA TRP A 222 29.89 0.90 -15.43
C TRP A 222 28.44 1.15 -15.03
N LYS A 223 27.54 1.24 -16.00
CA LYS A 223 26.09 1.17 -15.78
C LYS A 223 25.70 -0.29 -15.61
N VAL A 224 25.52 -0.70 -14.36
CA VAL A 224 25.10 -2.05 -13.99
C VAL A 224 23.58 -2.11 -13.88
N GLU A 225 22.96 -2.93 -14.70
CA GLU A 225 21.51 -3.16 -14.72
C GLU A 225 21.18 -4.46 -13.97
N THR A 226 20.27 -4.38 -13.00
CA THR A 226 19.79 -5.53 -12.21
C THR A 226 18.28 -5.50 -12.02
N ASP A 227 17.60 -6.54 -12.49
CA ASP A 227 16.19 -6.83 -12.20
C ASP A 227 16.10 -7.74 -10.97
N ILE A 228 15.63 -7.21 -9.84
CA ILE A 228 15.47 -7.95 -8.58
C ILE A 228 14.00 -8.14 -8.20
N GLY A 229 13.09 -7.94 -9.15
CA GLY A 229 11.64 -8.12 -9.01
C GLY A 229 10.93 -6.87 -8.52
N ASP A 230 11.11 -6.53 -7.24
CA ASP A 230 10.44 -5.37 -6.63
C ASP A 230 11.03 -4.03 -7.10
N ASN A 231 12.29 -4.04 -7.55
CA ASN A 231 13.01 -2.90 -8.10
C ASN A 231 13.76 -3.30 -9.37
N TRP A 232 13.96 -2.35 -10.27
CA TRP A 232 14.80 -2.53 -11.46
C TRP A 232 15.83 -1.41 -11.51
N LEU A 233 17.05 -1.73 -11.13
CA LEU A 233 18.08 -0.73 -10.83
C LEU A 233 19.07 -0.58 -11.98
N LEU A 234 19.34 0.66 -12.36
CA LEU A 234 20.54 1.08 -13.06
C LEU A 234 21.50 1.72 -12.06
N THR A 235 22.58 1.03 -11.75
CA THR A 235 23.62 1.49 -10.80
C THR A 235 24.85 1.95 -11.57
N TYR A 236 25.24 3.21 -11.43
CA TYR A 236 26.43 3.78 -12.05
C TYR A 236 27.62 3.63 -11.10
N VAL A 237 28.44 2.60 -11.32
CA VAL A 237 29.62 2.30 -10.51
C VAL A 237 30.85 2.92 -11.17
N ASP A 238 31.74 3.55 -10.41
CA ASP A 238 32.98 4.12 -10.94
C ASP A 238 33.78 3.05 -11.70
N ALA A 239 34.22 3.35 -12.92
CA ALA A 239 34.89 2.38 -13.77
C ALA A 239 36.23 1.89 -13.21
N ASN A 240 36.85 2.65 -12.29
CA ASN A 240 38.17 2.36 -11.72
C ASN A 240 38.11 2.04 -10.22
N LYS A 241 37.04 2.46 -9.53
CA LYS A 241 36.82 2.25 -8.09
C LYS A 241 35.49 1.54 -7.86
N ASN A 242 35.50 0.22 -8.00
CA ASN A 242 34.27 -0.58 -8.04
C ASN A 242 33.41 -0.50 -6.76
N ASP A 243 33.95 -0.07 -5.63
CA ASP A 243 33.19 0.18 -4.40
C ASP A 243 32.42 1.52 -4.40
N LYS A 244 32.74 2.42 -5.33
CA LYS A 244 32.14 3.75 -5.44
C LYS A 244 30.96 3.75 -6.40
N VAL A 245 29.75 3.82 -5.85
CA VAL A 245 28.51 4.09 -6.61
C VAL A 245 28.31 5.60 -6.75
N HIS A 246 28.22 6.08 -7.99
CA HIS A 246 27.96 7.48 -8.30
C HIS A 246 26.48 7.81 -8.25
N SER A 247 25.65 7.00 -8.92
CA SER A 247 24.22 7.22 -9.00
C SER A 247 23.43 5.92 -9.14
N VAL A 248 22.15 5.97 -8.79
CA VAL A 248 21.20 4.87 -8.98
C VAL A 248 19.89 5.43 -9.55
N VAL A 249 19.38 4.76 -10.58
CA VAL A 249 18.02 4.95 -11.11
C VAL A 249 17.25 3.68 -10.84
N ASP A 250 16.04 3.81 -10.30
CA ASP A 250 15.10 2.69 -10.17
C ASP A 250 13.96 2.90 -11.17
N TYR A 251 13.76 1.93 -12.06
CA TYR A 251 12.63 1.93 -12.99
C TYR A 251 11.31 1.53 -12.32
N VAL A 252 11.35 1.05 -11.07
CA VAL A 252 10.16 0.84 -10.26
C VAL A 252 10.08 1.93 -9.20
N SER A 253 9.06 2.80 -9.26
CA SER A 253 8.69 3.64 -8.12
C SER A 253 7.61 2.92 -7.32
N ALA A 254 7.98 2.34 -6.17
CA ALA A 254 7.05 1.69 -5.26
C ALA A 254 6.67 2.65 -4.12
N ALA A 255 5.37 2.82 -3.86
CA ALA A 255 4.94 3.51 -2.65
C ALA A 255 5.37 2.74 -1.40
N GLU A 256 5.86 3.46 -0.41
CA GLU A 256 6.31 2.95 0.87
C GLU A 256 5.58 3.67 2.01
N TYR A 257 5.09 2.91 2.99
CA TYR A 257 4.38 3.44 4.16
C TYR A 257 5.03 2.96 5.44
N LYS A 258 5.38 3.89 6.36
CA LYS A 258 5.77 3.52 7.73
C LYS A 258 4.54 3.53 8.63
N VAL A 259 4.00 2.37 8.94
CA VAL A 259 2.69 2.20 9.62
C VAL A 259 2.73 1.02 10.58
N TYR A 260 1.79 0.96 11.53
CA TYR A 260 1.43 -0.30 12.16
C TYR A 260 0.73 -1.16 11.12
N PRO A 261 1.30 -2.32 10.74
CA PRO A 261 0.74 -3.16 9.69
C PRO A 261 -0.62 -3.74 10.07
N TRP A 262 -1.38 -4.12 9.05
CA TRP A 262 -2.66 -4.82 9.18
C TRP A 262 -2.61 -5.97 10.20
N GLY A 263 -3.61 -6.03 11.08
CA GLY A 263 -3.72 -7.00 12.17
C GLY A 263 -3.15 -6.53 13.51
N ILE A 264 -2.30 -5.49 13.54
CA ILE A 264 -1.93 -4.81 14.79
C ILE A 264 -3.06 -3.85 15.17
N ASN A 265 -3.70 -4.06 16.32
CA ASN A 265 -4.82 -3.20 16.73
C ASN A 265 -4.38 -1.81 17.15
N ASP A 266 -3.31 -1.72 17.93
CA ASP A 266 -2.86 -0.46 18.55
C ASP A 266 -1.35 -0.53 18.86
N PRO A 267 -0.70 0.60 19.19
CA PRO A 267 0.73 0.67 19.44
C PRO A 267 1.29 -0.31 20.46
N THR A 268 0.47 -0.85 21.38
CA THR A 268 0.95 -1.80 22.40
C THR A 268 1.11 -3.21 21.86
N GLU A 269 0.55 -3.51 20.68
CA GLU A 269 0.52 -4.86 20.11
C GLU A 269 1.62 -5.14 19.09
N GLY A 270 2.45 -4.16 18.77
CA GLY A 270 3.64 -4.37 17.94
C GLY A 270 4.29 -3.08 17.47
N ASN A 271 5.13 -3.18 16.44
CA ASN A 271 5.94 -2.07 15.97
C ASN A 271 5.53 -1.63 14.56
N ARG A 272 5.75 -0.35 14.26
CA ARG A 272 5.61 0.17 12.90
C ARG A 272 6.64 -0.45 11.97
N THR A 273 6.22 -0.88 10.78
CA THR A 273 7.06 -1.43 9.72
C THR A 273 6.94 -0.60 8.45
N SER A 274 7.94 -0.72 7.57
CA SER A 274 7.84 -0.20 6.21
C SER A 274 7.11 -1.23 5.36
N ILE A 275 5.99 -0.84 4.76
CA ILE A 275 5.24 -1.67 3.81
C ILE A 275 5.38 -1.07 2.41
N HIS A 276 5.76 -1.90 1.45
CA HIS A 276 5.90 -1.54 0.03
C HIS A 276 4.71 -2.08 -0.76
N LEU A 277 4.18 -1.28 -1.69
CA LEU A 277 3.07 -1.66 -2.59
C LEU A 277 1.93 -2.43 -1.90
N PRO A 278 1.29 -1.85 -0.86
CA PRO A 278 0.32 -2.59 -0.04
C PRO A 278 -0.99 -2.97 -0.76
N TRP A 279 -1.29 -2.38 -1.92
CA TRP A 279 -2.54 -2.61 -2.64
C TRP A 279 -2.52 -3.91 -3.45
N PHE A 280 -3.70 -4.53 -3.58
CA PHE A 280 -3.86 -5.67 -4.48
C PHE A 280 -4.03 -5.17 -5.91
N LYS A 281 -2.94 -5.22 -6.72
CA LYS A 281 -2.89 -4.81 -8.14
C LYS A 281 -4.02 -5.34 -9.05
N THR A 282 -4.75 -6.36 -8.60
CA THR A 282 -5.89 -6.96 -9.32
C THR A 282 -7.25 -6.32 -9.03
N LEU A 283 -7.34 -5.44 -8.02
CA LEU A 283 -8.59 -4.90 -7.49
C LEU A 283 -8.63 -3.36 -7.50
N SER A 284 -7.49 -2.74 -7.24
CA SER A 284 -7.24 -1.30 -7.41
C SER A 284 -5.94 -1.12 -8.18
N THR A 285 -5.93 -0.22 -9.17
CA THR A 285 -4.73 0.07 -9.98
C THR A 285 -3.62 0.71 -9.14
N ASP A 286 -4.00 1.50 -8.13
CA ASP A 286 -3.15 2.14 -7.11
C ASP A 286 -4.09 2.86 -6.11
N TRP A 287 -3.72 2.95 -4.83
CA TRP A 287 -4.48 3.76 -3.86
C TRP A 287 -4.39 5.28 -4.12
N HIS A 288 -3.48 5.71 -5.01
CA HIS A 288 -3.20 7.11 -5.33
C HIS A 288 -3.79 7.61 -6.66
N ILE A 289 -4.66 6.82 -7.28
CA ILE A 289 -5.33 7.15 -8.54
C ILE A 289 -6.83 7.12 -8.29
N ASP A 290 -7.58 8.11 -8.79
CA ASP A 290 -9.05 8.15 -8.72
C ASP A 290 -9.72 8.11 -10.10
N GLY A 291 -8.94 7.86 -11.15
CA GLY A 291 -9.37 7.90 -12.55
C GLY A 291 -9.46 9.29 -13.16
N LYS A 292 -9.35 10.37 -12.37
CA LYS A 292 -9.18 11.75 -12.86
C LYS A 292 -7.70 12.14 -12.90
N GLY A 293 -6.91 11.60 -11.98
CA GLY A 293 -5.47 11.84 -11.95
C GLY A 293 -4.73 10.98 -10.95
N TRP A 294 -3.43 11.23 -10.88
CA TRP A 294 -2.51 10.67 -9.91
C TRP A 294 -2.23 11.69 -8.80
N TYR A 295 -2.15 11.23 -7.56
CA TYR A 295 -1.91 12.09 -6.41
C TYR A 295 -0.70 11.61 -5.61
N SER A 296 0.34 12.44 -5.51
CA SER A 296 1.51 12.18 -4.66
C SER A 296 1.25 12.48 -3.17
N THR A 297 0.07 12.11 -2.67
CA THR A 297 -0.41 12.38 -1.31
C THR A 297 -1.47 11.35 -0.92
N THR A 298 -1.94 11.33 0.33
CA THR A 298 -2.95 10.39 0.83
C THR A 298 -4.35 10.63 0.23
N ARG A 299 -4.50 10.40 -1.08
CA ARG A 299 -5.72 10.57 -1.88
C ARG A 299 -5.72 9.62 -3.08
N GLY A 300 -6.84 8.98 -3.34
CA GLY A 300 -7.11 8.31 -4.62
C GLY A 300 -8.52 7.72 -4.64
N ASN A 301 -8.69 6.57 -5.29
CA ASN A 301 -10.02 6.07 -5.61
C ASN A 301 -10.86 5.76 -4.37
N ASN A 302 -10.27 5.13 -3.36
CA ASN A 302 -11.01 4.57 -2.23
C ASN A 302 -11.25 5.62 -1.13
N ALA A 303 -10.32 6.58 -0.98
CA ALA A 303 -10.31 7.51 0.12
C ALA A 303 -9.50 8.79 -0.15
N ILE A 304 -9.81 9.84 0.63
CA ILE A 304 -9.01 11.05 0.79
C ILE A 304 -8.78 11.32 2.28
N ALA A 305 -7.53 11.37 2.71
CA ALA A 305 -7.17 11.60 4.11
C ALA A 305 -6.46 12.94 4.33
N GLN A 306 -6.78 13.61 5.44
CA GLN A 306 -6.29 14.94 5.81
C GLN A 306 -6.41 15.18 7.32
N GLU A 307 -5.70 16.17 7.84
CA GLU A 307 -6.04 16.74 9.16
C GLU A 307 -7.36 17.54 9.08
N ASN A 308 -8.07 17.68 10.20
CA ASN A 308 -9.20 18.60 10.29
C ASN A 308 -9.29 19.30 11.65
N PRO A 309 -8.30 20.11 12.05
CA PRO A 309 -8.24 20.70 13.39
C PRO A 309 -9.39 21.66 13.71
N THR A 310 -10.10 22.17 12.69
CA THR A 310 -11.24 23.07 12.89
C THR A 310 -12.55 22.32 13.19
N GLY A 311 -12.62 21.02 12.90
CA GLY A 311 -13.87 20.25 12.95
C GLY A 311 -14.89 20.60 11.86
N GLY A 312 -14.50 21.45 10.91
CA GLY A 312 -15.36 21.95 9.83
C GLY A 312 -15.73 20.88 8.80
N PRO A 313 -16.58 21.25 7.82
CA PRO A 313 -16.97 20.34 6.73
C PRO A 313 -15.91 20.24 5.62
N GLU A 314 -15.01 21.22 5.53
CA GLU A 314 -13.98 21.30 4.49
C GLU A 314 -12.97 20.15 4.61
N TYR A 315 -12.60 19.57 3.47
CA TYR A 315 -11.64 18.47 3.41
C TYR A 315 -10.73 18.54 2.18
N GLU A 316 -11.23 18.97 1.01
CA GLU A 316 -10.48 18.94 -0.26
C GLU A 316 -9.11 19.64 -0.17
N ASN A 317 -9.08 20.83 0.43
CA ASN A 317 -7.87 21.65 0.53
C ASN A 317 -7.17 21.57 1.89
N ASN A 318 -7.68 20.76 2.82
CA ASN A 318 -7.03 20.58 4.11
C ASN A 318 -5.66 19.92 3.94
N TYR A 319 -4.81 20.15 4.92
CA TYR A 319 -3.44 19.67 4.88
C TYR A 319 -3.38 18.14 4.89
N ARG A 320 -2.48 17.63 4.06
CA ARG A 320 -2.10 16.22 3.97
C ARG A 320 -0.65 16.12 3.47
N PRO A 321 0.10 15.11 3.91
CA PRO A 321 1.49 14.95 3.52
C PRO A 321 1.61 14.73 2.01
N LYS A 322 2.49 15.50 1.35
CA LYS A 322 2.86 15.28 -0.06
C LYS A 322 4.21 14.59 -0.12
N SER A 323 4.28 13.48 -0.85
CA SER A 323 5.51 12.74 -1.11
C SER A 323 5.56 12.40 -2.60
N PRO A 324 6.27 13.20 -3.43
CA PRO A 324 6.37 12.98 -4.89
C PRO A 324 6.87 11.59 -5.31
N LEU A 325 7.53 10.87 -4.40
CA LEU A 325 8.07 9.54 -4.63
C LEU A 325 7.30 8.45 -3.89
N PHE A 326 6.14 8.81 -3.33
CA PHE A 326 5.27 7.93 -2.58
C PHE A 326 5.94 7.28 -1.36
N ILE A 327 6.95 7.94 -0.78
CA ILE A 327 7.61 7.52 0.46
C ILE A 327 6.94 8.24 1.63
N PHE A 328 5.95 7.61 2.25
CA PHE A 328 5.18 8.11 3.39
C PHE A 328 5.77 7.58 4.70
N LYS A 329 6.98 8.06 5.04
CA LYS A 329 7.73 7.69 6.23
C LYS A 329 7.83 8.86 7.20
N TYR A 330 6.86 8.95 8.12
CA TYR A 330 6.82 10.04 9.09
C TYR A 330 7.12 9.56 10.52
N PRO A 331 7.81 10.36 11.35
CA PRO A 331 8.12 10.00 12.72
C PRO A 331 6.84 9.90 13.56
N TYR A 332 6.82 8.93 14.47
CA TYR A 332 5.79 8.78 15.51
C TYR A 332 6.37 7.95 16.65
N SER A 333 6.10 8.38 17.89
CA SER A 333 6.19 7.57 19.09
C SER A 333 5.05 7.95 20.03
N GLU A 334 4.68 7.05 20.94
CA GLU A 334 3.62 7.29 21.93
C GLU A 334 3.94 8.45 22.90
N ALA A 335 5.21 8.90 22.97
CA ALA A 335 5.62 10.01 23.81
C ALA A 335 5.50 11.39 23.13
N MET A 336 5.27 11.43 21.81
CA MET A 336 5.18 12.70 21.09
C MET A 336 3.93 13.48 21.51
N THR A 337 4.06 14.79 21.64
CA THR A 337 2.98 15.71 22.03
C THR A 337 3.33 17.13 21.56
N PRO A 338 2.35 17.98 21.18
CA PRO A 338 0.93 17.68 21.02
C PRO A 338 0.65 16.73 19.84
N PRO A 339 -0.58 16.19 19.69
CA PRO A 339 -0.91 15.29 18.57
C PRO A 339 -0.59 15.84 17.17
N SER A 340 -0.72 17.15 16.98
CA SER A 340 -0.37 17.82 15.73
C SER A 340 1.10 17.70 15.34
N SER A 341 2.00 17.38 16.29
CA SER A 341 3.43 17.14 16.01
C SER A 341 3.71 15.89 15.17
N TYR A 342 2.76 14.95 15.09
CA TYR A 342 2.85 13.71 14.31
C TYR A 342 1.69 13.52 13.32
N ARG A 343 1.02 14.61 12.95
CA ARG A 343 -0.12 14.60 12.00
C ARG A 343 0.14 13.83 10.71
N ASP A 344 1.35 13.91 10.13
CA ASP A 344 1.67 13.22 8.88
C ASP A 344 1.63 11.69 9.06
N ALA A 345 2.13 11.19 10.20
CA ALA A 345 2.07 9.77 10.52
C ALA A 345 0.64 9.31 10.79
N SER A 346 -0.17 10.16 11.45
CA SER A 346 -1.58 9.89 11.73
C SER A 346 -2.42 9.80 10.45
N ILE A 347 -2.32 10.80 9.57
CA ILE A 347 -3.00 10.82 8.27
C ILE A 347 -2.57 9.60 7.43
N THR A 348 -1.27 9.27 7.43
CA THR A 348 -0.73 8.11 6.70
C THR A 348 -1.27 6.79 7.25
N GLN A 349 -1.34 6.63 8.59
CA GLN A 349 -1.87 5.42 9.22
C GLN A 349 -3.36 5.25 8.91
N LEU A 350 -4.15 6.31 9.03
CA LEU A 350 -5.58 6.31 8.71
C LEU A 350 -5.82 5.92 7.25
N PHE A 351 -5.09 6.55 6.32
CA PHE A 351 -5.16 6.23 4.89
C PHE A 351 -4.79 4.76 4.62
N TYR A 352 -3.70 4.26 5.21
CA TYR A 352 -3.29 2.87 5.05
C TYR A 352 -4.35 1.89 5.56
N THR A 353 -4.79 2.01 6.82
CA THR A 353 -5.75 1.08 7.43
C THR A 353 -7.06 1.02 6.65
N THR A 354 -7.60 2.18 6.26
CA THR A 354 -8.83 2.25 5.49
C THR A 354 -8.70 1.62 4.10
N ASN A 355 -7.61 1.91 3.37
CA ASN A 355 -7.43 1.33 2.05
C ASN A 355 -7.20 -0.19 2.09
N VAL A 356 -6.44 -0.70 3.07
CA VAL A 356 -6.32 -2.15 3.27
C VAL A 356 -7.69 -2.77 3.54
N TYR A 357 -8.50 -2.14 4.39
CA TYR A 357 -9.79 -2.69 4.75
C TYR A 357 -10.77 -2.67 3.57
N HIS A 358 -10.79 -1.60 2.77
CA HIS A 358 -11.51 -1.55 1.50
C HIS A 358 -11.13 -2.74 0.61
N ASP A 359 -9.84 -3.00 0.43
CA ASP A 359 -9.33 -4.07 -0.43
C ASP A 359 -9.72 -5.47 0.09
N VAL A 360 -9.71 -5.68 1.42
CA VAL A 360 -10.18 -6.93 2.05
C VAL A 360 -11.69 -7.11 1.85
N LEU A 361 -12.49 -6.06 2.08
CA LEU A 361 -13.94 -6.07 1.92
C LEU A 361 -14.34 -6.30 0.46
N TYR A 362 -13.61 -5.71 -0.48
CA TYR A 362 -13.82 -5.92 -1.91
C TYR A 362 -13.72 -7.41 -2.28
N ILE A 363 -12.67 -8.09 -1.77
CA ILE A 363 -12.48 -9.54 -1.97
C ILE A 363 -13.63 -10.34 -1.35
N LEU A 364 -14.12 -9.92 -0.19
CA LEU A 364 -15.25 -10.55 0.49
C LEU A 364 -16.60 -10.21 -0.16
N GLY A 365 -16.66 -9.27 -1.10
CA GLY A 365 -17.84 -9.02 -1.93
C GLY A 365 -18.45 -7.61 -1.82
N PHE A 366 -17.91 -6.73 -0.99
CA PHE A 366 -18.31 -5.31 -0.96
C PHE A 366 -17.58 -4.54 -2.07
N ASN A 367 -18.07 -4.73 -3.29
CA ASN A 367 -17.56 -4.14 -4.52
C ASN A 367 -18.46 -2.99 -5.01
N GLU A 368 -18.21 -2.51 -6.23
CA GLU A 368 -18.90 -1.35 -6.80
C GLU A 368 -20.42 -1.57 -6.87
N LYS A 369 -20.89 -2.74 -7.31
CA LYS A 369 -22.34 -3.05 -7.37
C LYS A 369 -22.98 -3.15 -5.99
N ALA A 370 -22.19 -3.50 -4.98
CA ALA A 370 -22.62 -3.59 -3.59
C ALA A 370 -22.57 -2.22 -2.88
N GLY A 371 -22.23 -1.14 -3.60
CA GLY A 371 -22.19 0.22 -3.08
C GLY A 371 -20.99 0.48 -2.19
N ASN A 372 -19.79 0.05 -2.61
CA ASN A 372 -18.56 0.42 -1.93
C ASN A 372 -18.20 1.90 -2.15
N PHE A 373 -17.15 2.37 -1.47
CA PHE A 373 -16.72 3.77 -1.53
C PHE A 373 -15.60 3.94 -2.55
N GLN A 374 -15.92 4.45 -3.74
CA GLN A 374 -14.98 4.64 -4.85
C GLN A 374 -15.28 5.88 -5.70
N VAL A 375 -14.26 6.67 -6.05
CA VAL A 375 -14.47 7.78 -7.00
C VAL A 375 -14.84 7.28 -8.40
N ASN A 376 -14.13 6.27 -8.89
CA ASN A 376 -14.34 5.67 -10.19
C ASN A 376 -14.55 4.16 -10.04
N ASN A 377 -15.65 3.68 -10.64
CA ASN A 377 -16.05 2.28 -10.59
C ASN A 377 -15.61 1.50 -11.85
N TRP A 378 -14.94 2.15 -12.81
CA TRP A 378 -14.47 1.57 -14.07
C TRP A 378 -15.52 0.73 -14.81
N ASN A 379 -16.76 1.23 -14.86
CA ASN A 379 -17.92 0.56 -15.47
C ASN A 379 -18.28 -0.81 -14.86
N LYS A 380 -17.86 -1.10 -13.62
CA LYS A 380 -18.21 -2.35 -12.92
C LYS A 380 -19.58 -2.32 -12.24
N GLY A 381 -20.27 -1.18 -12.24
CA GLY A 381 -21.60 -0.97 -11.64
C GLY A 381 -21.56 -0.05 -10.43
N GLY A 382 -22.68 0.06 -9.71
CA GLY A 382 -22.84 1.03 -8.62
C GLY A 382 -22.83 2.49 -9.07
N VAL A 383 -22.80 3.40 -8.12
CA VAL A 383 -22.67 4.85 -8.36
C VAL A 383 -21.38 5.35 -7.71
N GLY A 384 -20.37 5.66 -8.52
CA GLY A 384 -19.10 6.19 -8.02
C GLY A 384 -19.16 7.67 -7.62
N GLY A 385 -18.00 8.25 -7.34
CA GLY A 385 -17.84 9.62 -6.86
C GLY A 385 -17.88 9.72 -5.34
N ASP A 386 -17.66 8.61 -4.65
CA ASP A 386 -18.09 8.44 -3.27
C ASP A 386 -17.05 7.77 -2.36
N PHE A 387 -15.78 8.01 -2.62
CA PHE A 387 -14.69 7.68 -1.69
C PHE A 387 -14.98 8.02 -0.22
N ALA A 388 -14.23 7.42 0.70
CA ALA A 388 -14.28 7.80 2.10
C ALA A 388 -13.45 9.08 2.35
N ILE A 389 -14.06 10.11 2.91
CA ILE A 389 -13.39 11.29 3.47
C ILE A 389 -12.88 10.90 4.86
N LEU A 390 -11.58 10.97 5.09
CA LEU A 390 -10.92 10.51 6.32
C LEU A 390 -10.26 11.69 7.05
N ASN A 391 -10.95 12.22 8.06
CA ASN A 391 -10.42 13.30 8.88
C ASN A 391 -9.63 12.73 10.07
N SER A 392 -8.32 12.94 10.05
CA SER A 392 -7.41 12.66 11.17
C SER A 392 -7.40 13.85 12.14
N GLN A 393 -7.34 13.55 13.44
CA GLN A 393 -7.28 14.54 14.53
C GLN A 393 -8.37 15.62 14.36
N ASP A 394 -9.59 15.18 14.04
CA ASP A 394 -10.70 16.08 13.75
C ASP A 394 -11.11 16.87 15.01
N GLY A 395 -11.08 18.20 14.93
CA GLY A 395 -11.31 19.09 16.07
C GLY A 395 -12.78 19.24 16.50
N SER A 396 -13.72 18.53 15.86
CA SER A 396 -15.13 18.56 16.26
C SER A 396 -15.45 17.74 17.51
N GLY A 397 -14.49 16.96 18.01
CA GLY A 397 -14.65 16.19 19.24
C GLY A 397 -13.35 15.59 19.79
N VAL A 398 -13.47 14.92 20.92
CA VAL A 398 -12.41 14.12 21.58
C VAL A 398 -13.04 12.85 22.15
N ASN A 399 -12.22 11.84 22.44
CA ASN A 399 -12.61 10.57 23.07
C ASN A 399 -13.73 9.81 22.35
N ASN A 400 -13.74 9.89 21.03
CA ASN A 400 -14.75 9.24 20.20
C ASN A 400 -14.25 9.12 18.73
N ALA A 401 -15.11 8.62 17.86
CA ALA A 401 -15.02 8.77 16.42
C ALA A 401 -16.44 8.73 15.83
N ASN A 402 -16.60 8.89 14.51
CA ASN A 402 -17.87 8.61 13.83
C ASN A 402 -17.66 8.43 12.33
N PHE A 403 -18.63 7.77 11.70
CA PHE A 403 -18.75 7.65 10.26
C PHE A 403 -20.15 8.03 9.78
N ALA A 404 -20.24 9.00 8.87
CA ALA A 404 -21.48 9.31 8.16
C ALA A 404 -21.57 8.51 6.86
N THR A 405 -22.68 7.78 6.68
CA THR A 405 -22.92 6.94 5.50
C THR A 405 -24.13 7.44 4.71
N PRO A 406 -23.96 8.38 3.77
CA PRO A 406 -25.01 8.67 2.81
C PRO A 406 -25.16 7.50 1.79
N PRO A 407 -26.25 7.48 1.01
CA PRO A 407 -26.44 6.50 -0.08
C PRO A 407 -25.29 6.47 -1.09
N ASP A 408 -25.23 5.39 -1.85
CA ASP A 408 -24.28 5.18 -2.96
C ASP A 408 -24.17 6.41 -3.88
N GLY A 409 -22.95 6.77 -4.27
CA GLY A 409 -22.68 7.98 -5.06
C GLY A 409 -22.47 9.26 -4.24
N GLN A 410 -22.53 9.19 -2.90
CA GLN A 410 -22.14 10.29 -2.01
C GLN A 410 -21.02 9.86 -1.05
N PRO A 411 -19.96 10.67 -0.88
CA PRO A 411 -18.83 10.33 -0.03
C PRO A 411 -19.23 9.96 1.41
N GLY A 412 -18.74 8.83 1.89
CA GLY A 412 -18.72 8.53 3.32
C GLY A 412 -17.78 9.48 4.05
N ARG A 413 -18.04 9.81 5.32
CA ARG A 413 -17.18 10.72 6.09
C ARG A 413 -16.84 10.16 7.46
N MET A 414 -15.58 9.76 7.61
CA MET A 414 -14.98 9.33 8.87
C MET A 414 -14.33 10.51 9.58
N ARG A 415 -14.60 10.65 10.88
CA ARG A 415 -13.95 11.62 11.75
C ARG A 415 -13.29 10.88 12.91
N MET A 416 -11.97 10.89 12.91
CA MET A 416 -11.14 10.29 13.96
C MET A 416 -10.68 11.37 14.93
N TYR A 417 -10.89 11.16 16.23
CA TYR A 417 -10.51 12.13 17.24
C TYR A 417 -9.27 11.72 18.03
N THR A 418 -8.66 12.70 18.69
CA THR A 418 -7.72 12.44 19.78
C THR A 418 -8.47 12.05 21.05
N TRP A 419 -7.75 11.39 21.95
CA TRP A 419 -8.23 10.87 23.21
C TRP A 419 -7.39 11.43 24.34
N ASN A 420 -8.03 12.17 25.25
CA ASN A 420 -7.37 12.86 26.36
C ASN A 420 -7.52 12.15 27.71
N ALA A 421 -7.81 10.84 27.66
CA ALA A 421 -7.86 9.97 28.84
C ALA A 421 -6.47 9.49 29.33
N SER A 422 -5.40 9.89 28.66
CA SER A 422 -4.00 9.60 29.00
C SER A 422 -3.11 10.84 28.86
N THR A 423 -1.92 10.77 29.45
CA THR A 423 -0.85 11.76 29.26
C THR A 423 0.39 11.05 28.71
N PRO A 424 0.86 11.37 27.49
CA PRO A 424 0.24 12.28 26.51
C PRO A 424 -1.10 11.75 25.95
N GLU A 425 -1.83 12.60 25.23
CA GLU A 425 -3.05 12.22 24.50
C GLU A 425 -2.74 11.12 23.46
N ARG A 426 -3.69 10.19 23.29
CA ARG A 426 -3.61 9.13 22.29
C ARG A 426 -4.42 9.52 21.06
N ASP A 427 -3.91 9.22 19.87
CA ASP A 427 -4.60 9.51 18.62
C ASP A 427 -5.31 8.26 18.09
N GLY A 428 -6.63 8.34 17.95
CA GLY A 428 -7.47 7.22 17.54
C GLY A 428 -7.12 6.66 16.16
N CYS A 429 -6.42 7.41 15.31
CA CYS A 429 -5.95 6.92 14.00
C CYS A 429 -4.94 5.77 14.11
N PHE A 430 -4.25 5.63 15.26
CA PHE A 430 -3.32 4.51 15.51
C PHE A 430 -3.98 3.30 16.18
N GLU A 431 -5.27 3.40 16.56
CA GLU A 431 -6.05 2.22 16.95
C GLU A 431 -6.88 1.73 15.75
N ALA A 432 -6.34 0.75 15.03
CA ALA A 432 -6.97 0.14 13.86
C ALA A 432 -8.38 -0.38 14.16
N GLY A 433 -8.64 -0.86 15.38
CA GLY A 433 -9.97 -1.29 15.81
C GLY A 433 -11.02 -0.18 15.72
N ILE A 434 -10.68 1.07 16.04
CA ILE A 434 -11.59 2.22 15.91
C ILE A 434 -11.79 2.55 14.42
N VAL A 435 -10.71 2.61 13.63
CA VAL A 435 -10.81 2.89 12.19
C VAL A 435 -11.68 1.86 11.45
N ILE A 436 -11.49 0.58 11.77
CA ILE A 436 -12.28 -0.54 11.20
C ILE A 436 -13.73 -0.45 11.68
N HIS A 437 -13.97 -0.17 12.95
CA HIS A 437 -15.31 0.04 13.50
C HIS A 437 -16.06 1.13 12.72
N GLU A 438 -15.45 2.31 12.57
CA GLU A 438 -16.06 3.42 11.83
C GLU A 438 -16.34 3.08 10.36
N TYR A 439 -15.37 2.48 9.66
CA TYR A 439 -15.59 2.12 8.26
C TYR A 439 -16.69 1.05 8.11
N THR A 440 -16.87 0.18 9.10
CA THR A 440 -17.92 -0.85 9.09
C THR A 440 -19.33 -0.26 9.23
N HIS A 441 -19.49 0.93 9.82
CA HIS A 441 -20.77 1.66 9.71
C HIS A 441 -21.08 2.04 8.27
N GLY A 442 -20.06 2.37 7.47
CA GLY A 442 -20.16 2.54 6.02
C GLY A 442 -20.70 1.27 5.34
N VAL A 443 -20.02 0.15 5.58
CA VAL A 443 -20.34 -1.15 4.97
C VAL A 443 -21.77 -1.60 5.31
N SER A 444 -22.09 -1.64 6.61
CA SER A 444 -23.37 -2.17 7.10
C SER A 444 -24.56 -1.33 6.63
N ASN A 445 -24.44 0.00 6.57
CA ASN A 445 -25.49 0.88 6.06
C ASN A 445 -25.62 0.86 4.53
N ARG A 446 -24.55 0.63 3.77
CA ARG A 446 -24.61 0.49 2.30
C ARG A 446 -25.24 -0.85 1.88
N LEU A 447 -24.92 -1.93 2.61
CA LEU A 447 -25.47 -3.26 2.30
C LEU A 447 -26.92 -3.43 2.74
N THR A 448 -27.27 -3.00 3.95
CA THR A 448 -28.61 -3.24 4.51
C THR A 448 -29.67 -2.43 3.78
N GLY A 449 -30.65 -3.12 3.18
CA GLY A 449 -31.70 -2.46 2.39
C GLY A 449 -31.23 -1.92 1.03
N GLY A 450 -30.00 -2.23 0.64
CA GLY A 450 -29.40 -1.92 -0.65
C GLY A 450 -28.70 -0.55 -0.73
N PRO A 451 -27.75 -0.37 -1.68
CA PRO A 451 -26.85 0.79 -1.74
C PRO A 451 -27.53 2.17 -1.76
N ALA A 452 -28.74 2.25 -2.33
CA ALA A 452 -29.49 3.49 -2.47
C ALA A 452 -30.20 3.95 -1.17
N ASN A 453 -30.20 3.15 -0.09
CA ASN A 453 -31.00 3.44 1.10
C ASN A 453 -30.23 3.27 2.44
N SER A 454 -29.52 4.31 2.86
CA SER A 454 -28.76 4.30 4.13
C SER A 454 -29.58 4.57 5.39
N ARG A 455 -30.91 4.41 5.36
CA ARG A 455 -31.78 4.59 6.55
C ARG A 455 -32.07 3.28 7.27
N CYS A 456 -31.51 2.18 6.80
CA CYS A 456 -31.96 0.84 7.18
C CYS A 456 -31.37 0.28 8.47
N LEU A 457 -30.50 1.02 9.16
CA LEU A 457 -30.04 0.71 10.51
C LEU A 457 -30.39 1.82 11.52
N ALA A 458 -31.44 2.60 11.25
CA ALA A 458 -31.81 3.75 12.09
C ALA A 458 -32.73 3.41 13.28
N ALA A 459 -33.40 2.25 13.30
CA ALA A 459 -34.18 1.81 14.45
C ALA A 459 -33.26 1.29 15.56
N LEU A 460 -33.71 1.34 16.82
CA LEU A 460 -32.86 1.08 17.98
C LEU A 460 -32.12 -0.27 17.95
N GLU A 461 -32.83 -1.38 17.69
CA GLU A 461 -32.17 -2.69 17.63
C GLU A 461 -31.31 -2.85 16.36
N SER A 462 -31.77 -2.32 15.22
CA SER A 462 -30.99 -2.34 13.97
C SER A 462 -29.70 -1.52 14.07
N GLY A 463 -29.75 -0.35 14.70
CA GLY A 463 -28.59 0.49 14.96
C GLY A 463 -27.66 -0.13 16.00
N GLY A 464 -28.24 -0.83 16.98
CA GLY A 464 -27.48 -1.68 17.90
C GLY A 464 -26.71 -2.78 17.16
N MET A 465 -27.32 -3.48 16.20
CA MET A 465 -26.57 -4.41 15.36
C MET A 465 -25.51 -3.72 14.50
N GLY A 466 -25.78 -2.49 14.03
CA GLY A 466 -24.78 -1.58 13.43
C GLY A 466 -23.49 -1.50 14.25
N GLU A 467 -23.61 -1.12 15.52
CA GLU A 467 -22.49 -1.08 16.48
C GLU A 467 -21.82 -2.45 16.67
N GLY A 468 -22.63 -3.51 16.76
CA GLY A 468 -22.14 -4.86 16.99
C GLY A 468 -21.36 -5.45 15.80
N TRP A 469 -21.79 -5.16 14.56
CA TRP A 469 -21.04 -5.54 13.37
C TRP A 469 -19.70 -4.81 13.31
N SER A 470 -19.70 -3.52 13.61
CA SER A 470 -18.47 -2.71 13.63
C SER A 470 -17.43 -3.25 14.62
N ASP A 471 -17.86 -3.60 15.84
CA ASP A 471 -17.00 -4.26 16.83
C ASP A 471 -16.56 -5.67 16.40
N PHE A 472 -17.46 -6.44 15.78
CA PHE A 472 -17.17 -7.78 15.30
C PHE A 472 -16.08 -7.78 14.22
N PHE A 473 -16.15 -6.90 13.21
CA PHE A 473 -15.14 -6.83 12.16
C PHE A 473 -13.78 -6.39 12.73
N ALA A 474 -13.75 -5.36 13.59
CA ALA A 474 -12.55 -4.94 14.28
C ALA A 474 -11.91 -6.10 15.07
N THR A 475 -12.73 -6.86 15.79
CA THR A 475 -12.29 -8.02 16.58
C THR A 475 -11.81 -9.17 15.69
N ALA A 476 -12.56 -9.54 14.65
CA ALA A 476 -12.22 -10.63 13.75
C ALA A 476 -10.88 -10.38 13.02
N ILE A 477 -10.62 -9.14 12.63
CA ILE A 477 -9.40 -8.75 11.90
C ILE A 477 -8.17 -8.80 12.79
N ARG A 478 -8.27 -8.36 14.06
CA ARG A 478 -7.13 -8.30 14.99
C ARG A 478 -6.73 -9.63 15.63
N LEU A 479 -7.39 -10.73 15.29
CA LEU A 479 -7.01 -12.07 15.76
C LEU A 479 -5.52 -12.34 15.49
N LYS A 480 -4.83 -12.85 16.50
CA LYS A 480 -3.40 -13.19 16.50
C LYS A 480 -3.19 -14.69 16.33
N ALA A 481 -1.97 -15.07 15.94
CA ALA A 481 -1.64 -16.47 15.63
C ALA A 481 -1.87 -17.40 16.83
N GLY A 482 -1.54 -16.94 18.04
CA GLY A 482 -1.72 -17.69 19.29
C GLY A 482 -3.13 -17.70 19.86
N ASP A 483 -4.07 -16.94 19.29
CA ASP A 483 -5.42 -16.86 19.87
C ASP A 483 -6.16 -18.18 19.81
N THR A 484 -6.96 -18.43 20.84
CA THR A 484 -7.83 -19.59 20.94
C THR A 484 -9.24 -19.14 21.29
N ARG A 485 -10.20 -20.07 21.27
CA ARG A 485 -11.57 -19.83 21.74
C ARG A 485 -11.65 -19.16 23.11
N ALA A 486 -10.67 -19.39 23.99
CA ALA A 486 -10.61 -18.82 25.33
C ALA A 486 -10.02 -17.39 25.37
N THR A 487 -9.50 -16.87 24.26
CA THR A 487 -9.01 -15.49 24.18
C THR A 487 -10.17 -14.51 24.27
N ASP A 488 -10.00 -13.47 25.07
CA ASP A 488 -10.96 -12.38 25.21
C ASP A 488 -10.45 -11.11 24.52
N TYR A 489 -11.36 -10.32 23.96
CA TYR A 489 -11.04 -9.05 23.32
C TYR A 489 -11.80 -7.87 23.90
N THR A 490 -11.13 -6.73 23.99
CA THR A 490 -11.70 -5.43 24.37
C THR A 490 -11.84 -4.55 23.12
N MET A 491 -12.52 -3.42 23.26
CA MET A 491 -12.58 -2.36 22.24
C MET A 491 -12.11 -1.04 22.84
N GLY A 492 -11.32 -0.28 22.09
CA GLY A 492 -10.88 1.06 22.46
C GLY A 492 -9.99 1.12 23.69
N GLU A 493 -9.40 0.01 24.15
CA GLU A 493 -8.69 -0.06 25.44
C GLU A 493 -7.47 0.85 25.48
N TRP A 494 -6.68 0.87 24.40
CA TRP A 494 -5.54 1.76 24.30
C TRP A 494 -6.00 3.21 24.21
N ALA A 495 -6.79 3.60 23.22
CA ALA A 495 -7.17 5.00 23.02
C ALA A 495 -7.90 5.58 24.26
N SER A 496 -8.83 4.83 24.85
CA SER A 496 -9.58 5.27 26.03
C SER A 496 -8.80 5.21 27.34
N ASN A 497 -7.60 4.60 27.35
CA ASN A 497 -6.79 4.36 28.54
C ASN A 497 -7.60 3.72 29.69
N ARG A 498 -8.58 2.90 29.34
CA ARG A 498 -9.50 2.29 30.28
C ARG A 498 -9.25 0.78 30.29
N PRO A 499 -8.76 0.20 31.40
CA PRO A 499 -8.67 -1.23 31.53
C PRO A 499 -10.01 -1.89 31.21
N ASN A 500 -9.99 -2.94 30.39
CA ASN A 500 -11.18 -3.63 29.84
C ASN A 500 -11.92 -2.89 28.71
N GLY A 501 -11.42 -1.75 28.24
CA GLY A 501 -11.99 -1.01 27.12
C GLY A 501 -13.32 -0.31 27.42
N ILE A 502 -14.01 0.10 26.36
CA ILE A 502 -15.17 1.00 26.44
C ILE A 502 -16.53 0.27 26.55
N ARG A 503 -16.59 -1.02 26.22
CA ARG A 503 -17.81 -1.83 26.28
C ARG A 503 -18.05 -2.38 27.68
N LYS A 504 -19.27 -2.87 27.96
CA LYS A 504 -19.65 -3.35 29.29
C LYS A 504 -18.88 -4.60 29.71
N TYR A 505 -18.67 -5.53 28.78
CA TYR A 505 -17.90 -6.74 28.96
C TYR A 505 -16.92 -6.93 27.80
N ARG A 506 -15.87 -7.71 28.03
CA ARG A 506 -14.98 -8.19 26.97
C ARG A 506 -15.75 -9.13 26.05
N TYR A 507 -15.42 -9.17 24.77
CA TYR A 507 -15.88 -10.23 23.87
C TYR A 507 -15.20 -11.52 24.27
N SER A 508 -15.99 -12.50 24.70
CA SER A 508 -15.53 -13.74 25.30
C SER A 508 -16.48 -14.87 24.94
N THR A 509 -15.96 -16.08 24.75
CA THR A 509 -16.82 -17.27 24.66
C THR A 509 -17.19 -17.84 26.03
N ASN A 510 -16.68 -17.26 27.12
CA ASN A 510 -17.04 -17.64 28.48
C ASN A 510 -18.21 -16.80 28.99
N LEU A 511 -19.33 -17.45 29.33
CA LEU A 511 -20.55 -16.77 29.83
C LEU A 511 -20.37 -16.15 31.23
N THR A 512 -19.33 -16.52 31.97
CA THR A 512 -18.98 -15.84 33.23
C THR A 512 -18.28 -14.51 32.96
N THR A 513 -17.39 -14.46 31.96
CA THR A 513 -16.72 -13.22 31.54
C THR A 513 -17.68 -12.26 30.84
N ASN A 514 -18.53 -12.80 29.98
CA ASN A 514 -19.54 -12.04 29.26
C ASN A 514 -20.89 -12.78 29.27
N PRO A 515 -21.78 -12.42 30.22
CA PRO A 515 -23.05 -13.09 30.42
C PRO A 515 -24.14 -12.64 29.44
N HIS A 516 -23.83 -11.79 28.45
CA HIS A 516 -24.87 -11.21 27.60
C HIS A 516 -25.69 -12.26 26.84
N MET A 517 -27.01 -12.14 26.99
CA MET A 517 -28.06 -12.89 26.32
C MET A 517 -28.95 -11.97 25.49
N TYR A 518 -29.69 -12.54 24.53
CA TYR A 518 -30.64 -11.80 23.70
C TYR A 518 -31.64 -10.95 24.49
N VAL A 519 -32.16 -11.50 25.60
CA VAL A 519 -33.13 -10.81 26.46
C VAL A 519 -32.55 -9.61 27.22
N ASP A 520 -31.22 -9.50 27.33
CA ASP A 520 -30.60 -8.34 27.99
C ASP A 520 -30.72 -7.06 27.16
N ALA A 521 -31.19 -7.16 25.92
CA ALA A 521 -31.54 -6.00 25.10
C ALA A 521 -32.85 -5.33 25.58
N ASP A 522 -33.66 -6.01 26.39
CA ASP A 522 -34.89 -5.45 26.95
C ASP A 522 -34.58 -4.25 27.86
N GLY A 523 -35.26 -3.13 27.61
CA GLY A 523 -35.09 -1.89 28.37
C GLY A 523 -33.81 -1.10 28.06
N LEU A 524 -32.91 -1.60 27.20
CA LEU A 524 -31.77 -0.81 26.74
C LEU A 524 -32.21 0.27 25.76
N THR A 525 -31.65 1.47 25.90
CA THR A 525 -31.89 2.62 25.01
C THR A 525 -30.66 3.05 24.23
N SER A 526 -29.50 2.46 24.52
CA SER A 526 -28.22 2.77 23.86
C SER A 526 -27.88 1.71 22.82
N VAL A 527 -27.66 2.16 21.57
CA VAL A 527 -27.23 1.30 20.47
C VAL A 527 -25.92 0.58 20.78
N HIS A 528 -24.95 1.25 21.42
CA HIS A 528 -23.67 0.64 21.79
C HIS A 528 -23.83 -0.52 22.79
N ALA A 529 -24.79 -0.40 23.73
CA ALA A 529 -25.06 -1.44 24.70
C ALA A 529 -25.71 -2.67 24.03
N ILE A 530 -26.66 -2.43 23.12
CA ILE A 530 -27.28 -3.48 22.30
C ILE A 530 -26.25 -4.13 21.37
N GLY A 531 -25.36 -3.34 20.78
CA GLY A 531 -24.30 -3.82 19.89
C GLY A 531 -23.30 -4.72 20.59
N THR A 532 -23.01 -4.46 21.87
CA THR A 532 -22.17 -5.37 22.67
C THR A 532 -22.79 -6.77 22.76
N ILE A 533 -24.13 -6.88 22.84
CA ILE A 533 -24.84 -8.17 22.83
C ILE A 533 -24.69 -8.84 21.47
N TRP A 534 -24.94 -8.11 20.38
CA TRP A 534 -24.85 -8.63 19.01
C TRP A 534 -23.43 -9.10 18.66
N ALA A 535 -22.41 -8.28 18.92
CA ALA A 535 -21.01 -8.63 18.71
C ALA A 535 -20.61 -9.86 19.54
N SER A 536 -21.15 -10.03 20.75
CA SER A 536 -20.91 -11.23 21.58
C SER A 536 -21.48 -12.50 20.93
N MET A 537 -22.64 -12.42 20.26
CA MET A 537 -23.19 -13.54 19.47
C MET A 537 -22.32 -13.85 18.25
N LEU A 538 -21.86 -12.83 17.53
CA LEU A 538 -20.98 -13.00 16.38
C LEU A 538 -19.58 -13.51 16.78
N TYR A 539 -19.11 -13.22 17.99
CA TYR A 539 -17.86 -13.77 18.52
C TYR A 539 -17.96 -15.29 18.76
N GLU A 540 -19.13 -15.80 19.19
CA GLU A 540 -19.38 -17.24 19.25
C GLU A 540 -19.39 -17.87 17.86
N LEU A 541 -20.01 -17.18 16.88
CA LEU A 541 -20.05 -17.61 15.48
C LEU A 541 -18.64 -17.71 14.90
N LEU A 542 -17.81 -16.69 15.12
CA LEU A 542 -16.42 -16.66 14.70
C LEU A 542 -15.66 -17.89 15.19
N TRP A 543 -15.71 -18.17 16.48
CA TRP A 543 -14.97 -19.30 17.04
C TRP A 543 -15.55 -20.65 16.63
N ASN A 544 -16.87 -20.78 16.45
CA ASN A 544 -17.45 -22.03 15.94
C ASN A 544 -16.97 -22.34 14.52
N LEU A 545 -16.86 -21.33 13.66
CA LEU A 545 -16.35 -21.49 12.31
C LEU A 545 -14.83 -21.70 12.28
N ILE A 546 -14.07 -21.03 13.15
CA ILE A 546 -12.63 -21.24 13.30
C ILE A 546 -12.33 -22.66 13.79
N ASP A 547 -13.08 -23.19 14.75
CA ASP A 547 -12.86 -24.55 15.24
C ASP A 547 -13.09 -25.59 14.12
N LYS A 548 -14.03 -25.32 13.21
CA LYS A 548 -14.35 -26.22 12.10
C LYS A 548 -13.41 -26.09 10.90
N HIS A 549 -13.08 -24.87 10.49
CA HIS A 549 -12.37 -24.58 9.23
C HIS A 549 -10.95 -24.06 9.45
N GLY A 550 -10.50 -23.96 10.69
CA GLY A 550 -9.24 -23.31 11.06
C GLY A 550 -9.32 -21.78 11.00
N LYS A 551 -8.38 -21.11 11.67
CA LYS A 551 -8.30 -19.64 11.74
C LYS A 551 -7.69 -18.99 10.49
N GLY A 552 -7.04 -19.79 9.65
CA GLY A 552 -6.23 -19.29 8.54
C GLY A 552 -4.95 -18.60 9.00
N ASN A 553 -4.21 -18.03 8.05
CA ASN A 553 -3.00 -17.27 8.35
C ASN A 553 -3.35 -15.81 8.65
N VAL A 554 -3.32 -15.44 9.93
CA VAL A 554 -3.69 -14.09 10.39
C VAL A 554 -2.75 -12.98 9.92
N THR A 555 -1.51 -13.31 9.53
CA THR A 555 -0.55 -12.31 9.01
C THR A 555 -0.74 -12.02 7.52
N LYS A 556 -1.56 -12.82 6.82
CA LYS A 556 -1.94 -12.52 5.43
C LYS A 556 -3.10 -11.53 5.42
N VAL A 557 -2.87 -10.42 4.72
CA VAL A 557 -3.91 -9.41 4.47
C VAL A 557 -4.98 -9.97 3.54
N ARG A 558 -4.59 -10.64 2.45
CA ARG A 558 -5.50 -11.13 1.41
C ARG A 558 -6.26 -12.37 1.87
N PRO A 559 -7.61 -12.35 1.96
CA PRO A 559 -8.40 -13.56 2.15
C PRO A 559 -8.18 -14.55 1.00
N VAL A 560 -8.16 -15.85 1.30
CA VAL A 560 -8.04 -16.91 0.30
C VAL A 560 -9.40 -17.53 0.06
N LEU A 561 -9.83 -17.57 -1.20
CA LEU A 561 -11.14 -18.06 -1.61
C LEU A 561 -10.98 -19.23 -2.57
N LYS A 562 -11.82 -20.24 -2.42
CA LYS A 562 -12.00 -21.34 -3.36
C LYS A 562 -13.44 -21.30 -3.86
N ASN A 563 -13.62 -21.07 -5.16
CA ASN A 563 -14.95 -20.92 -5.79
C ASN A 563 -15.84 -19.88 -5.08
N GLY A 564 -15.26 -18.75 -4.68
CA GLY A 564 -15.98 -17.68 -3.96
C GLY A 564 -16.19 -17.91 -2.46
N VAL A 565 -15.79 -19.07 -1.92
CA VAL A 565 -15.91 -19.38 -0.48
C VAL A 565 -14.55 -19.20 0.21
N PRO A 566 -14.45 -18.44 1.31
CA PRO A 566 -13.23 -18.36 2.10
C PRO A 566 -12.78 -19.75 2.60
N THR A 567 -11.47 -20.00 2.58
CA THR A 567 -10.91 -21.32 2.96
C THR A 567 -10.70 -21.51 4.46
N ASP A 568 -10.91 -20.47 5.26
CA ASP A 568 -10.75 -20.49 6.71
C ASP A 568 -11.97 -19.89 7.43
N GLY A 569 -12.18 -20.29 8.68
CA GLY A 569 -13.33 -19.93 9.49
C GLY A 569 -13.41 -18.47 9.87
N ARG A 570 -12.25 -17.77 9.98
CA ARG A 570 -12.21 -16.34 10.31
C ARG A 570 -12.81 -15.52 9.17
N HIS A 571 -12.31 -15.70 7.95
CA HIS A 571 -12.84 -15.00 6.78
C HIS A 571 -14.22 -15.53 6.36
N LEU A 572 -14.53 -16.81 6.60
CA LEU A 572 -15.87 -17.34 6.37
C LEU A 572 -16.89 -16.67 7.28
N ALA A 573 -16.60 -16.48 8.57
CA ALA A 573 -17.47 -15.73 9.48
C ALA A 573 -17.72 -14.30 8.98
N MET A 574 -16.66 -13.58 8.60
CA MET A 574 -16.77 -12.23 8.03
C MET A 574 -17.61 -12.21 6.75
N LYS A 575 -17.41 -13.17 5.85
CA LYS A 575 -18.16 -13.30 4.60
C LYS A 575 -19.64 -13.56 4.83
N LEU A 576 -19.99 -14.50 5.71
CA LEU A 576 -21.38 -14.82 6.04
C LEU A 576 -22.11 -13.64 6.69
N VAL A 577 -21.41 -12.88 7.55
CA VAL A 577 -21.96 -11.66 8.13
C VAL A 577 -22.18 -10.58 7.06
N LEU A 578 -21.23 -10.38 6.14
CA LEU A 578 -21.34 -9.42 5.05
C LEU A 578 -22.50 -9.77 4.10
N ASP A 579 -22.61 -11.04 3.70
CA ASP A 579 -23.71 -11.52 2.85
C ASP A 579 -25.06 -11.45 3.58
N GLY A 580 -25.07 -11.74 4.89
CA GLY A 580 -26.26 -11.56 5.74
C GLY A 580 -26.77 -10.12 5.74
N MET A 581 -25.88 -9.12 5.82
CA MET A 581 -26.26 -7.71 5.70
C MET A 581 -26.93 -7.39 4.36
N ALA A 582 -26.49 -8.02 3.27
CA ALA A 582 -27.05 -7.81 1.94
C ALA A 582 -28.40 -8.53 1.73
N LEU A 583 -28.66 -9.61 2.47
CA LEU A 583 -29.90 -10.40 2.39
C LEU A 583 -31.02 -9.87 3.30
N GLN A 584 -30.66 -9.33 4.48
CA GLN A 584 -31.62 -8.95 5.50
C GLN A 584 -32.52 -7.77 5.06
N PRO A 585 -33.74 -7.63 5.62
CA PRO A 585 -34.61 -6.50 5.31
C PRO A 585 -34.04 -5.17 5.84
N CYS A 586 -34.65 -4.07 5.41
CA CYS A 586 -34.44 -2.76 6.01
C CYS A 586 -34.99 -2.74 7.46
N LEU A 587 -34.29 -2.10 8.39
CA LEU A 587 -34.61 -2.05 9.83
C LEU A 587 -34.78 -3.45 10.47
N PRO A 588 -33.79 -4.35 10.31
CA PRO A 588 -33.90 -5.71 10.81
C PRO A 588 -33.83 -5.78 12.34
N ASN A 589 -34.41 -6.83 12.91
CA ASN A 589 -34.18 -7.25 14.30
C ASN A 589 -33.15 -8.41 14.36
N PHE A 590 -32.69 -8.78 15.55
CA PHE A 590 -31.67 -9.82 15.76
C PHE A 590 -32.06 -11.16 15.13
N VAL A 591 -33.33 -11.56 15.27
CA VAL A 591 -33.84 -12.84 14.73
C VAL A 591 -33.74 -12.83 13.21
N GLN A 592 -34.15 -11.74 12.57
CA GLN A 592 -34.06 -11.59 11.11
C GLN A 592 -32.61 -11.55 10.62
N ALA A 593 -31.72 -10.84 11.32
CA ALA A 593 -30.30 -10.79 10.95
C ALA A 593 -29.60 -12.15 11.12
N ARG A 594 -29.93 -12.91 12.17
CA ARG A 594 -29.50 -14.30 12.34
C ARG A 594 -29.94 -15.16 11.17
N ASP A 595 -31.22 -15.08 10.81
CA ASP A 595 -31.79 -15.88 9.73
C ASP A 595 -31.15 -15.53 8.38
N ALA A 596 -30.84 -14.24 8.14
CA ALA A 596 -30.10 -13.81 6.96
C ALA A 596 -28.66 -14.36 6.91
N ILE A 597 -27.97 -14.49 8.05
CA ILE A 597 -26.65 -15.15 8.12
C ILE A 597 -26.75 -16.65 7.84
N LEU A 598 -27.81 -17.33 8.31
CA LEU A 598 -28.08 -18.73 7.97
C LEU A 598 -28.35 -18.91 6.48
N ASP A 599 -29.13 -18.02 5.87
CA ASP A 599 -29.40 -18.03 4.44
C ASP A 599 -28.15 -17.69 3.61
N ALA A 600 -27.28 -16.80 4.10
CA ALA A 600 -25.98 -16.56 3.49
C ALA A 600 -25.15 -17.86 3.43
N ASP A 601 -25.11 -18.66 4.50
CA ASP A 601 -24.41 -19.95 4.50
C ASP A 601 -25.07 -20.97 3.57
N LYS A 602 -26.41 -20.95 3.50
CA LYS A 602 -27.17 -21.78 2.57
C LYS A 602 -26.81 -21.49 1.11
N VAL A 603 -26.67 -20.22 0.73
CA VAL A 603 -26.29 -19.83 -0.64
C VAL A 603 -24.81 -20.11 -0.90
N LEU A 604 -23.94 -19.75 0.04
CA LEU A 604 -22.50 -19.77 -0.16
C LEU A 604 -21.90 -21.19 -0.06
N THR A 605 -22.38 -21.99 0.89
CA THR A 605 -21.79 -23.31 1.24
C THR A 605 -22.80 -24.45 1.21
N GLN A 606 -24.02 -24.21 0.70
CA GLN A 606 -25.13 -25.17 0.75
C GLN A 606 -25.56 -25.54 2.17
N GLY A 607 -25.34 -24.64 3.13
CA GLY A 607 -25.76 -24.80 4.52
C GLY A 607 -24.83 -25.72 5.32
N SER A 608 -23.60 -25.92 4.86
CA SER A 608 -22.64 -26.83 5.49
C SER A 608 -22.30 -26.42 6.93
N ASN A 609 -22.57 -25.17 7.33
CA ASN A 609 -22.25 -24.62 8.66
C ASN A 609 -23.46 -24.31 9.52
N LYS A 610 -24.64 -24.79 9.12
CA LYS A 610 -25.91 -24.56 9.82
C LYS A 610 -25.79 -24.81 11.33
N CYS A 611 -25.20 -25.91 11.75
CA CYS A 611 -25.12 -26.25 13.18
C CYS A 611 -24.14 -25.38 13.95
N GLU A 612 -23.01 -24.98 13.35
CA GLU A 612 -22.06 -24.05 13.97
C GLU A 612 -22.69 -22.67 14.18
N ILE A 613 -23.47 -22.21 13.20
CA ILE A 613 -24.19 -20.93 13.27
C ILE A 613 -25.29 -20.99 14.35
N TRP A 614 -26.14 -22.02 14.32
CA TRP A 614 -27.20 -22.16 15.34
C TRP A 614 -26.64 -22.30 16.75
N LYS A 615 -25.55 -23.06 16.95
CA LYS A 615 -24.89 -23.19 18.26
C LYS A 615 -24.39 -21.86 18.80
N ALA A 616 -23.88 -20.99 17.95
CA ALA A 616 -23.43 -19.66 18.35
C ALA A 616 -24.58 -18.80 18.88
N PHE A 617 -25.65 -18.68 18.09
CA PHE A 617 -26.79 -17.84 18.45
C PHE A 617 -27.62 -18.43 19.60
N ALA A 618 -27.87 -19.74 19.59
CA ALA A 618 -28.59 -20.43 20.66
C ALA A 618 -27.85 -20.35 21.99
N LYS A 619 -26.51 -20.39 22.02
CA LYS A 619 -25.73 -20.23 23.27
C LYS A 619 -26.04 -18.92 23.99
N ARG A 620 -26.40 -17.87 23.26
CA ARG A 620 -26.73 -16.54 23.80
C ARG A 620 -28.21 -16.18 23.70
N GLY A 621 -29.08 -17.18 23.67
CA GLY A 621 -30.53 -16.98 23.76
C GLY A 621 -31.21 -16.57 22.46
N LEU A 622 -30.56 -16.68 21.30
CA LEU A 622 -31.13 -16.39 19.97
C LEU A 622 -31.33 -17.67 19.14
N GLY A 623 -31.70 -18.77 19.79
CA GLY A 623 -32.05 -20.07 19.20
C GLY A 623 -33.41 -20.09 18.50
N VAL A 624 -33.87 -21.29 18.11
CA VAL A 624 -35.04 -21.46 17.21
C VAL A 624 -36.31 -20.77 17.73
N GLY A 625 -36.58 -20.88 19.03
CA GLY A 625 -37.75 -20.28 19.67
C GLY A 625 -37.61 -18.80 20.03
N ALA A 626 -36.53 -18.11 19.62
CA ALA A 626 -36.32 -16.71 19.95
C ALA A 626 -37.26 -15.81 19.14
N VAL A 627 -37.91 -14.86 19.82
CA VAL A 627 -38.91 -13.96 19.21
C VAL A 627 -38.58 -12.52 19.55
N PHE A 628 -38.60 -11.66 18.53
CA PHE A 628 -38.49 -10.22 18.69
C PHE A 628 -39.77 -9.62 19.28
N ASN A 629 -39.56 -8.72 20.23
CA ASN A 629 -40.58 -7.82 20.73
C ASN A 629 -39.88 -6.50 21.11
N PRO A 630 -40.46 -5.32 20.84
CA PRO A 630 -39.80 -4.04 21.11
C PRO A 630 -39.40 -3.83 22.58
N SER A 631 -40.13 -4.43 23.52
CA SER A 631 -39.93 -4.23 24.97
C SER A 631 -39.63 -5.49 25.76
N LYS A 632 -40.04 -6.67 25.26
CA LYS A 632 -39.97 -7.93 26.00
C LYS A 632 -39.67 -9.11 25.10
N ARG A 633 -38.41 -9.28 24.73
CA ARG A 633 -37.95 -10.35 23.85
C ARG A 633 -38.15 -11.71 24.51
N THR A 634 -38.36 -12.73 23.69
CA THR A 634 -38.33 -14.12 24.14
C THR A 634 -37.02 -14.73 23.72
N GLY A 635 -36.19 -15.15 24.68
CA GLY A 635 -34.96 -15.88 24.41
C GLY A 635 -35.19 -17.38 24.22
N SER A 636 -34.31 -18.03 23.46
CA SER A 636 -34.29 -19.48 23.32
C SER A 636 -32.87 -19.99 23.18
N ASN A 637 -32.53 -21.07 23.88
CA ASN A 637 -31.29 -21.80 23.70
C ASN A 637 -31.48 -23.08 22.86
N GLU A 638 -32.66 -23.24 22.24
CA GLU A 638 -33.01 -24.40 21.44
C GLU A 638 -32.28 -24.42 20.10
N LEU A 639 -31.78 -25.60 19.72
CA LEU A 639 -31.19 -25.88 18.41
C LEU A 639 -32.24 -26.55 17.51
N PRO A 640 -32.18 -26.34 16.18
CA PRO A 640 -33.05 -27.07 15.27
C PRO A 640 -32.69 -28.56 15.26
N ALA A 641 -33.66 -29.42 14.99
CA ALA A 641 -33.41 -30.86 14.83
C ALA A 641 -32.32 -31.14 13.79
N GLY A 642 -31.43 -32.09 14.10
CA GLY A 642 -30.27 -32.43 13.27
C GLY A 642 -29.02 -31.59 13.56
N CYS A 643 -29.10 -30.71 14.57
CA CYS A 643 -27.98 -30.10 15.28
C CYS A 643 -28.07 -30.48 16.77
#